data_AF-A0A7W8HB68-F1
#
_entry.id   AF-A0A7W8HB68-F1
#
_cell.length_a   1.000
_cell.length_b   1.000
_cell.length_c   1.000
_cell.angle_alpha   90.00
_cell.angle_beta   90.00
_cell.angle_gamma   90.00
#
_symmetry.space_group_name_H-M   'P 1'
#
loop_
_entity.id
_entity.type
_entity.pdbx_description
1 polymer ?
#
loop_
_entity_poly.entity_id
_entity_poly.type
_entity_poly.pdbx_seq_one_letter_code
_entity_poly.pdbx_strand_id
1 'polypeptide(L)'
;MKKRCLKCALLAVLAIGLMAFPVYGAVGQEVEDAPEELLAEGYMLEAEGGEQDLQEVEILVDQYAASSYNSGGVKLTLDDQGVLTLSGNGAMVDYDYTYNVPWQNIKSQIKKVIVGSGVTKIGKYAFAECTNLESIDFSGAASLETIGESAFYGCTSLSDVTLPASLKTLDMAAFANCSSLKNITLNNGLTSIKQYAFQYSDFATLTLPASVTEFDAYAVLGNTQLTGVQVASGNKTFSSSDGIVYKDGGATLVLYPAKHSGTSFTVPGRVTSVGAYAFGRNTLLQSVAVPNSVTELGDSAFYSCSALKSVVLGDGIKEIGFYTFEECRSLENVTFGKGLEIIWHRAFTNCTSLKEIVFPEGLREIWNSSFFGCTALTKVTFPSTLEMITFQAFSHCTALQNFTLPEGLKEINRQAFYKCESLTYIKIPDSVTLIGEDAFSACPNLELVYSDDLKPQTDGSYLKTDTIILEGTYKYSLANEVLALVNQERQNAGLNPLSMDQDLLSAAMTRSSETAIDFSHTRTNGLECFSISTKASAENIAAGSSTAAGVMDQWMNSEGHKANILDGRWNSIGVGCFVHNGVTYWVQLFGSANASAPASMADQNVLAKVEVYPGKYTIGLSNTDLTLNSGDTRELRPVIQNPGWESVRAVLIPENYQWQSSDTSVAAVNSSGLVTANKPGQAVITVSTADGTYSAKCTVTVSNPSGDNSGGNTGGNTGGGTDNGGGGAPVADREGVAAFVTRLYENILQRTPDNAGLNAWVDVLSSGKESGAKVAQGFVDSTEFKSRNMSDEEYIKIMYRTFLGREYDQGGLNAWMSVLDSGLSRMHVFKGFAESNEFTGICSEYGIVRGNAVLTEPRDQNENVTKFIVRNYRLCLGREPDVNGLNAWCSQILTGVNTAKQAAYGFVFSNEFKGKNLSDEDYVRTLYRVFMDREADNAGLESWLKVLREGESREHVFNGFADSPEFREICQSYGIL
;
A
#
# COMPACT_ATOMS: atom_id res chain seq x y z
N MET A 1 17.48 6.81 -29.27
CA MET A 1 17.17 5.62 -28.44
C MET A 1 15.66 5.54 -28.20
N LYS A 2 14.91 5.04 -29.19
CA LYS A 2 13.55 4.53 -29.02
C LYS A 2 13.67 3.01 -29.02
N LYS A 3 13.22 2.38 -27.93
CA LYS A 3 13.16 0.93 -27.60
C LYS A 3 13.97 0.60 -26.34
N ARG A 4 13.25 0.62 -25.20
CA ARG A 4 13.42 -0.18 -23.96
C ARG A 4 13.00 0.67 -22.75
N CYS A 5 11.69 0.85 -22.57
CA CYS A 5 11.02 0.97 -21.25
C CYS A 5 9.52 1.20 -21.44
N LEU A 6 8.85 0.26 -22.12
CA LEU A 6 7.38 0.15 -22.13
C LEU A 6 7.01 -1.33 -21.97
N LYS A 7 7.48 -1.94 -20.88
CA LYS A 7 7.21 -3.37 -20.60
C LYS A 7 6.82 -3.70 -19.16
N CYS A 8 6.55 -2.71 -18.31
CA CYS A 8 6.06 -2.97 -16.94
C CYS A 8 4.79 -2.17 -16.54
N ALA A 9 4.17 -1.41 -17.46
CA ALA A 9 2.94 -0.65 -17.17
C ALA A 9 1.80 -0.89 -18.17
N LEU A 10 1.81 -2.03 -18.87
CA LEU A 10 0.77 -2.44 -19.82
C LEU A 10 0.34 -3.90 -19.62
N LEU A 11 0.18 -4.32 -18.36
CA LEU A 11 -0.21 -5.69 -18.00
C LEU A 11 -1.34 -5.78 -16.95
N ALA A 12 -2.04 -4.68 -16.65
CA ALA A 12 -3.16 -4.67 -15.70
C ALA A 12 -4.46 -4.03 -16.23
N VAL A 13 -4.55 -3.68 -17.52
CA VAL A 13 -5.78 -3.11 -18.14
C VAL A 13 -6.13 -3.80 -19.47
N LEU A 14 -5.72 -5.06 -19.65
CA LEU A 14 -6.01 -5.83 -20.88
C LEU A 14 -6.65 -7.21 -20.61
N ALA A 15 -7.44 -7.32 -19.53
CA ALA A 15 -8.26 -8.51 -19.26
C ALA A 15 -9.76 -8.20 -19.01
N ILE A 16 -10.19 -6.94 -19.14
CA ILE A 16 -11.61 -6.56 -19.03
C ILE A 16 -11.90 -5.56 -20.14
N GLY A 17 -12.68 -5.96 -21.15
CA GLY A 17 -13.17 -5.02 -22.18
C GLY A 17 -13.04 -5.47 -23.63
N LEU A 18 -13.43 -6.70 -23.97
CA LEU A 18 -14.00 -6.97 -25.30
C LEU A 18 -15.51 -7.14 -25.14
N MET A 19 -16.20 -6.02 -24.94
CA MET A 19 -17.62 -5.93 -25.24
C MET A 19 -17.75 -5.81 -26.76
N ALA A 20 -18.06 -6.91 -27.43
CA ALA A 20 -18.67 -6.87 -28.74
C ALA A 20 -20.10 -6.36 -28.57
N PHE A 21 -20.34 -5.08 -28.84
CA PHE A 21 -21.68 -4.57 -29.12
C PHE A 21 -22.06 -4.96 -30.56
N PRO A 22 -23.22 -5.58 -30.80
CA PRO A 22 -23.74 -5.72 -32.16
C PRO A 22 -24.25 -4.37 -32.65
N VAL A 23 -23.78 -4.01 -33.84
CA VAL A 23 -24.19 -2.89 -34.67
C VAL A 23 -25.72 -2.91 -34.85
N TYR A 24 -26.41 -1.87 -34.37
CA TYR A 24 -27.73 -1.49 -34.89
C TYR A 24 -27.55 -0.30 -35.84
N GLY A 25 -27.98 -0.49 -37.08
CA GLY A 25 -27.88 0.49 -38.15
C GLY A 25 -28.98 1.54 -38.15
N ALA A 26 -28.61 2.69 -38.73
CA ALA A 26 -29.41 3.70 -39.43
C ALA A 26 -30.43 4.52 -38.62
N VAL A 27 -30.14 5.82 -38.46
CA VAL A 27 -30.84 6.94 -39.16
C VAL A 27 -29.82 8.07 -39.35
N GLY A 28 -29.70 8.59 -40.56
CA GLY A 28 -28.72 9.61 -40.95
C GLY A 28 -29.17 11.05 -40.79
N GLN A 29 -28.19 11.96 -40.87
CA GLN A 29 -28.17 13.34 -41.39
C GLN A 29 -26.84 13.96 -40.93
N GLU A 30 -25.83 14.05 -41.80
CA GLU A 30 -25.50 15.16 -42.72
C GLU A 30 -24.55 16.21 -42.08
N VAL A 31 -23.67 16.76 -42.94
CA VAL A 31 -22.78 17.93 -42.80
C VAL A 31 -21.39 17.61 -42.19
N GLU A 32 -20.36 17.29 -42.97
CA GLU A 32 -19.54 18.09 -43.93
C GLU A 32 -18.17 18.50 -43.34
N ASP A 33 -17.14 18.38 -44.20
CA ASP A 33 -15.79 18.96 -44.16
C ASP A 33 -14.61 18.15 -43.57
N ALA A 34 -14.02 17.34 -44.47
CA ALA A 34 -12.56 17.15 -44.58
C ALA A 34 -11.96 18.33 -45.38
N PRO A 35 -10.63 18.61 -45.31
CA PRO A 35 -9.71 17.96 -46.27
C PRO A 35 -8.29 17.69 -45.68
N GLU A 36 -7.65 16.55 -45.99
CA GLU A 36 -6.53 16.38 -46.96
C GLU A 36 -5.15 16.88 -46.44
N GLU A 37 -3.99 16.24 -46.62
CA GLU A 37 -3.56 15.18 -47.55
C GLU A 37 -2.13 14.69 -47.20
N LEU A 38 -1.87 13.41 -47.55
CA LEU A 38 -0.67 12.80 -48.19
C LEU A 38 0.72 12.91 -47.53
N LEU A 39 1.36 11.82 -47.10
CA LEU A 39 1.95 10.67 -47.84
C LEU A 39 3.32 10.94 -48.49
N ALA A 40 4.15 9.89 -48.35
CA ALA A 40 5.27 9.45 -49.20
C ALA A 40 6.63 10.16 -49.03
N GLU A 41 7.81 9.55 -49.17
CA GLU A 41 8.30 8.18 -49.38
C GLU A 41 9.84 8.23 -49.40
N GLY A 42 10.51 7.09 -49.17
CA GLY A 42 11.61 6.68 -50.05
C GLY A 42 12.78 5.92 -49.42
N TYR A 43 12.97 4.65 -49.79
CA TYR A 43 13.81 4.11 -50.89
C TYR A 43 15.27 3.93 -50.40
N MET A 44 16.07 2.89 -50.65
CA MET A 44 16.06 1.57 -51.32
C MET A 44 17.46 0.95 -51.05
N LEU A 45 17.66 -0.35 -51.23
CA LEU A 45 18.93 -0.86 -51.79
C LEU A 45 18.64 -2.12 -52.62
N GLU A 46 19.14 -2.06 -53.85
CA GLU A 46 18.93 -2.95 -54.98
C GLU A 46 19.72 -4.26 -54.87
N ALA A 47 19.23 -5.30 -55.56
CA ALA A 47 20.09 -6.25 -56.25
C ALA A 47 19.38 -6.68 -57.54
N GLU A 48 20.01 -6.34 -58.66
CA GLU A 48 19.57 -6.61 -60.04
C GLU A 48 19.67 -8.10 -60.42
N GLY A 49 18.74 -8.52 -61.28
CA GLY A 49 19.10 -9.22 -62.53
C GLY A 49 19.12 -10.75 -62.53
N GLY A 50 18.12 -11.34 -63.19
CA GLY A 50 18.18 -12.72 -63.68
C GLY A 50 16.82 -13.30 -64.08
N GLU A 51 16.30 -12.93 -65.25
CA GLU A 51 15.19 -13.63 -65.91
C GLU A 51 15.52 -15.11 -66.14
N GLN A 52 14.58 -15.99 -65.81
CA GLN A 52 14.26 -17.14 -66.65
C GLN A 52 12.78 -17.50 -66.48
N ASP A 53 12.06 -17.40 -67.61
CA ASP A 53 10.76 -17.99 -67.88
C ASP A 53 10.61 -19.38 -67.27
N LEU A 54 9.42 -19.71 -66.78
CA LEU A 54 8.70 -20.93 -67.13
C LEU A 54 7.27 -20.90 -66.55
N GLN A 55 6.32 -20.74 -67.46
CA GLN A 55 5.01 -21.41 -67.56
C GLN A 55 4.07 -21.47 -66.35
N GLU A 56 2.82 -21.11 -66.64
CA GLU A 56 1.59 -21.54 -65.98
C GLU A 56 1.75 -22.87 -65.24
N VAL A 57 1.78 -22.81 -63.92
CA VAL A 57 1.44 -23.96 -63.08
C VAL A 57 0.02 -23.72 -62.61
N GLU A 58 -0.89 -24.38 -63.31
CA GLU A 58 -2.13 -24.89 -62.76
C GLU A 58 -1.77 -25.68 -61.49
N ILE A 59 -1.72 -25.01 -60.33
CA ILE A 59 -1.49 -25.70 -59.04
C ILE A 59 -2.80 -26.35 -58.65
N LEU A 60 -2.93 -27.58 -59.17
CA LEU A 60 -3.47 -28.77 -58.55
C LEU A 60 -4.16 -28.52 -57.19
N VAL A 61 -5.44 -28.90 -57.18
CA VAL A 61 -6.16 -29.40 -56.01
C VAL A 61 -5.37 -30.60 -55.47
N ASP A 62 -4.31 -30.35 -54.70
CA ASP A 62 -3.53 -31.40 -54.06
C ASP A 62 -4.25 -31.86 -52.79
N GLN A 63 -4.96 -32.98 -52.98
CA GLN A 63 -5.16 -34.08 -52.05
C GLN A 63 -5.10 -33.78 -50.54
N TYR A 64 -6.27 -33.90 -49.93
CA TYR A 64 -6.52 -34.15 -48.51
C TYR A 64 -5.70 -35.33 -47.95
N ALA A 65 -4.42 -35.13 -47.68
CA ALA A 65 -3.68 -36.04 -46.81
C ALA A 65 -4.20 -35.82 -45.37
N ALA A 66 -4.89 -36.82 -44.82
CA ALA A 66 -5.40 -36.81 -43.45
C ALA A 66 -4.31 -36.34 -42.48
N SER A 67 -4.49 -35.14 -41.91
CA SER A 67 -3.55 -34.58 -40.94
C SER A 67 -3.74 -35.30 -39.61
N SER A 68 -2.66 -35.94 -39.14
CA SER A 68 -2.64 -36.70 -37.90
C SER A 68 -1.80 -35.96 -36.87
N TYR A 69 -2.41 -35.59 -35.75
CA TYR A 69 -1.75 -34.91 -34.63
C TYR A 69 -1.74 -35.82 -33.38
N ASN A 70 -0.94 -35.46 -32.38
CA ASN A 70 -0.91 -36.15 -31.09
C ASN A 70 -0.96 -35.15 -29.93
N SER A 71 -1.65 -35.51 -28.86
CA SER A 71 -1.63 -34.81 -27.58
C SER A 71 -1.69 -35.83 -26.45
N GLY A 72 -0.56 -36.03 -25.75
CA GLY A 72 -0.52 -36.87 -24.55
C GLY A 72 -0.87 -38.34 -24.78
N GLY A 73 -0.62 -38.88 -25.98
CA GLY A 73 -1.01 -40.24 -26.35
C GLY A 73 -2.38 -40.37 -27.00
N VAL A 74 -3.15 -39.27 -27.07
CA VAL A 74 -4.38 -39.18 -27.88
C VAL A 74 -4.00 -38.74 -29.30
N LYS A 75 -4.37 -39.55 -30.29
CA LYS A 75 -4.19 -39.27 -31.72
C LYS A 75 -5.44 -38.56 -32.26
N LEU A 76 -5.23 -37.44 -32.95
CA LEU A 76 -6.29 -36.67 -33.61
C LEU A 76 -6.14 -36.84 -35.12
N THR A 77 -7.22 -37.22 -35.81
CA THR A 77 -7.23 -37.41 -37.27
C THR A 77 -8.39 -36.64 -37.88
N LEU A 78 -8.10 -35.69 -38.78
CA LEU A 78 -9.09 -34.90 -39.51
C LEU A 78 -9.39 -35.55 -40.88
N ASP A 79 -10.67 -35.70 -41.22
CA ASP A 79 -11.11 -36.10 -42.56
C ASP A 79 -11.47 -34.91 -43.46
N ASP A 80 -11.78 -35.20 -44.73
CA ASP A 80 -12.11 -34.19 -45.75
C ASP A 80 -13.48 -33.51 -45.53
N GLN A 81 -14.31 -34.04 -44.63
CA GLN A 81 -15.59 -33.46 -44.23
C GLN A 81 -15.45 -32.53 -43.02
N GLY A 82 -14.26 -32.41 -42.44
CA GLY A 82 -14.00 -31.60 -41.24
C GLY A 82 -14.32 -32.33 -39.93
N VAL A 83 -14.38 -33.67 -39.93
CA VAL A 83 -14.58 -34.48 -38.73
C VAL A 83 -13.23 -34.84 -38.12
N LEU A 84 -12.99 -34.34 -36.91
CA LEU A 84 -11.78 -34.62 -36.13
C LEU A 84 -12.05 -35.76 -35.14
N THR A 85 -11.42 -36.92 -35.37
CA THR A 85 -11.55 -38.08 -34.50
C THR A 85 -10.38 -38.17 -33.51
N LEU A 86 -10.68 -38.18 -32.22
CA LEU A 86 -9.74 -38.42 -31.12
C LEU A 86 -9.74 -39.91 -30.78
N SER A 87 -8.59 -40.56 -30.90
CA SER A 87 -8.41 -42.01 -30.67
C SER A 87 -7.17 -42.29 -29.83
N GLY A 88 -7.07 -43.49 -29.26
CA GLY A 88 -6.00 -43.86 -28.34
C GLY A 88 -6.44 -43.83 -26.88
N ASN A 89 -5.49 -43.98 -25.97
CA ASN A 89 -5.73 -44.11 -24.53
C ASN A 89 -4.99 -43.00 -23.76
N GLY A 90 -5.68 -42.35 -22.83
CA GLY A 90 -5.08 -41.39 -21.91
C GLY A 90 -5.59 -39.95 -22.05
N ALA A 91 -4.86 -39.04 -21.41
CA ALA A 91 -5.22 -37.63 -21.28
C ALA A 91 -4.56 -36.78 -22.36
N MET A 92 -5.31 -35.86 -22.96
CA MET A 92 -4.71 -34.77 -23.75
C MET A 92 -3.90 -33.84 -22.84
N VAL A 93 -2.86 -33.22 -23.42
CA VAL A 93 -2.01 -32.22 -22.75
C VAL A 93 -2.77 -30.91 -22.56
N ASP A 94 -2.50 -30.21 -21.45
CA ASP A 94 -2.98 -28.85 -21.21
C ASP A 94 -2.09 -27.82 -21.91
N TYR A 95 -2.70 -26.81 -22.52
CA TYR A 95 -1.98 -25.76 -23.23
C TYR A 95 -2.05 -24.44 -22.45
N ASP A 96 -0.99 -23.62 -22.54
CA ASP A 96 -0.95 -22.31 -21.84
C ASP A 96 -1.81 -21.24 -22.53
N TYR A 97 -1.97 -21.35 -23.87
CA TYR A 97 -2.69 -20.38 -24.71
C TYR A 97 -3.43 -21.07 -25.85
N THR A 98 -4.46 -20.41 -26.40
CA THR A 98 -5.31 -20.94 -27.48
C THR A 98 -4.54 -21.34 -28.73
N TYR A 99 -3.47 -20.62 -29.07
CA TYR A 99 -2.66 -20.85 -30.27
C TYR A 99 -1.53 -21.87 -30.09
N ASN A 100 -1.33 -22.42 -28.89
CA ASN A 100 -0.27 -23.40 -28.62
C ASN A 100 -0.63 -24.84 -29.03
N VAL A 101 -1.86 -25.08 -29.49
CA VAL A 101 -2.30 -26.42 -29.88
C VAL A 101 -1.64 -26.86 -31.20
N PRO A 102 -1.20 -28.12 -31.36
CA PRO A 102 -0.56 -28.59 -32.60
C PRO A 102 -1.40 -28.44 -33.87
N TRP A 103 -2.73 -28.39 -33.73
CA TRP A 103 -3.70 -28.26 -34.81
C TRP A 103 -4.22 -26.83 -35.00
N GLN A 104 -3.48 -25.82 -34.54
CA GLN A 104 -3.91 -24.41 -34.64
C GLN A 104 -4.25 -23.98 -36.08
N ASN A 105 -3.49 -24.48 -37.06
CA ASN A 105 -3.67 -24.15 -38.47
C ASN A 105 -4.91 -24.79 -39.13
N ILE A 106 -5.55 -25.76 -38.49
CA ILE A 106 -6.74 -26.44 -39.01
C ILE A 106 -8.01 -26.14 -38.22
N LYS A 107 -7.96 -25.26 -37.20
CA LYS A 107 -9.14 -24.96 -36.36
C LYS A 107 -10.37 -24.52 -37.15
N SER A 108 -10.19 -23.73 -38.20
CA SER A 108 -11.26 -23.29 -39.10
C SER A 108 -11.85 -24.41 -39.97
N GLN A 109 -11.20 -25.57 -40.04
CA GLN A 109 -11.66 -26.72 -40.81
C GLN A 109 -12.46 -27.72 -39.96
N ILE A 110 -12.31 -27.66 -38.64
CA ILE A 110 -12.96 -28.59 -37.71
C ILE A 110 -14.45 -28.22 -37.60
N LYS A 111 -15.33 -29.09 -38.10
CA LYS A 111 -16.79 -28.98 -38.01
C LYS A 111 -17.41 -29.92 -37.00
N LYS A 112 -16.79 -31.08 -36.78
CA LYS A 112 -17.25 -32.07 -35.80
C LYS A 112 -16.06 -32.65 -35.04
N VAL A 113 -16.20 -32.87 -33.74
CA VAL A 113 -15.23 -33.62 -32.94
C VAL A 113 -15.86 -34.94 -32.50
N ILE A 114 -15.16 -36.07 -32.69
CA ILE A 114 -15.57 -37.38 -32.18
C ILE A 114 -14.57 -37.83 -31.12
N VAL A 115 -15.05 -38.15 -29.91
CA VAL A 115 -14.21 -38.56 -28.78
C VAL A 115 -14.25 -40.07 -28.57
N GLY A 116 -13.12 -40.73 -28.79
CA GLY A 116 -12.97 -42.18 -28.64
C GLY A 116 -12.93 -42.68 -27.19
N SER A 117 -13.13 -44.00 -27.01
CA SER A 117 -13.37 -44.62 -25.71
C SER A 117 -12.22 -44.64 -24.73
N GLY A 118 -10.97 -44.52 -25.21
CA GLY A 118 -9.79 -44.50 -24.37
C GLY A 118 -9.38 -43.11 -23.89
N VAL A 119 -10.00 -42.04 -24.40
CA VAL A 119 -9.66 -40.67 -24.02
C VAL A 119 -10.20 -40.37 -22.63
N THR A 120 -9.32 -40.00 -21.69
CA THR A 120 -9.69 -39.77 -20.28
C THR A 120 -9.83 -38.29 -19.90
N LYS A 121 -9.20 -37.39 -20.67
CA LYS A 121 -9.25 -35.94 -20.46
C LYS A 121 -9.13 -35.19 -21.79
N ILE A 122 -9.93 -34.12 -21.95
CA ILE A 122 -9.69 -33.07 -22.95
C ILE A 122 -8.92 -31.95 -22.27
N GLY A 123 -7.78 -31.54 -22.86
CA GLY A 123 -6.86 -30.60 -22.26
C GLY A 123 -7.33 -29.14 -22.28
N LYS A 124 -6.76 -28.32 -21.39
CA LYS A 124 -6.95 -26.87 -21.35
C LYS A 124 -6.71 -26.23 -22.72
N TYR A 125 -7.65 -25.38 -23.18
CA TYR A 125 -7.66 -24.72 -24.50
C TYR A 125 -7.63 -25.62 -25.75
N ALA A 126 -7.79 -26.95 -25.64
CA ALA A 126 -7.59 -27.88 -26.75
C ALA A 126 -8.38 -27.55 -28.04
N PHE A 127 -9.62 -27.12 -27.91
CA PHE A 127 -10.51 -26.75 -29.02
C PHE A 127 -11.00 -25.30 -28.92
N ALA A 128 -10.36 -24.46 -28.13
CA ALA A 128 -10.72 -23.06 -28.02
C ALA A 128 -10.67 -22.38 -29.40
N GLU A 129 -11.66 -21.54 -29.72
CA GLU A 129 -11.79 -20.78 -30.96
C GLU A 129 -11.92 -21.65 -32.22
N CYS A 130 -12.37 -22.90 -32.10
CA CYS A 130 -12.84 -23.67 -33.26
C CYS A 130 -14.22 -23.14 -33.68
N THR A 131 -14.25 -21.95 -34.29
CA THR A 131 -15.48 -21.20 -34.58
C THR A 131 -16.43 -21.90 -35.55
N ASN A 132 -15.94 -22.85 -36.36
CA ASN A 132 -16.74 -23.67 -37.27
C ASN A 132 -17.17 -25.02 -36.66
N LEU A 133 -16.82 -25.31 -35.40
CA LEU A 133 -17.23 -26.55 -34.73
C LEU A 133 -18.74 -26.52 -34.45
N GLU A 134 -19.50 -27.33 -35.19
CA GLU A 134 -20.96 -27.41 -35.11
C GLU A 134 -21.43 -28.44 -34.08
N SER A 135 -20.69 -29.54 -33.90
CA SER A 135 -21.11 -30.63 -32.99
C SER A 135 -19.94 -31.40 -32.37
N ILE A 136 -20.18 -31.95 -31.18
CA ILE A 136 -19.25 -32.86 -30.49
C ILE A 136 -19.97 -34.17 -30.19
N ASP A 137 -19.35 -35.27 -30.59
CA ASP A 137 -19.85 -36.61 -30.38
C ASP A 137 -19.08 -37.31 -29.26
N PHE A 138 -19.74 -37.38 -28.11
CA PHE A 138 -19.25 -38.05 -26.91
C PHE A 138 -19.79 -39.48 -26.76
N SER A 139 -20.53 -40.03 -27.73
CA SER A 139 -21.17 -41.34 -27.57
C SER A 139 -20.17 -42.48 -27.36
N GLY A 140 -18.95 -42.31 -27.86
CA GLY A 140 -17.83 -43.24 -27.68
C GLY A 140 -17.01 -42.99 -26.41
N ALA A 141 -17.18 -41.87 -25.71
CA ALA A 141 -16.26 -41.36 -24.69
C ALA A 141 -16.43 -42.01 -23.30
N ALA A 142 -16.38 -43.34 -23.22
CA ALA A 142 -16.66 -44.11 -22.01
C ALA A 142 -15.70 -43.87 -20.82
N SER A 143 -14.50 -43.34 -21.08
CA SER A 143 -13.47 -43.09 -20.06
C SER A 143 -13.23 -41.61 -19.77
N LEU A 144 -13.98 -40.68 -20.40
CA LEU A 144 -13.72 -39.25 -20.28
C LEU A 144 -14.19 -38.72 -18.94
N GLU A 145 -13.27 -38.33 -18.06
CA GLU A 145 -13.58 -37.88 -16.69
C GLU A 145 -13.63 -36.35 -16.58
N THR A 146 -12.81 -35.64 -17.37
CA THR A 146 -12.65 -34.18 -17.27
C THR A 146 -12.57 -33.49 -18.63
N ILE A 147 -13.23 -32.34 -18.75
CA ILE A 147 -13.03 -31.36 -19.84
C ILE A 147 -12.31 -30.17 -19.20
N GLY A 148 -11.09 -29.91 -19.64
CA GLY A 148 -10.21 -28.90 -19.04
C GLY A 148 -10.65 -27.46 -19.27
N GLU A 149 -10.00 -26.55 -18.55
CA GLU A 149 -10.28 -25.11 -18.58
C GLU A 149 -10.31 -24.58 -20.02
N SER A 150 -11.36 -23.82 -20.37
CA SER A 150 -11.53 -23.20 -21.68
C SER A 150 -11.40 -24.17 -22.88
N ALA A 151 -11.60 -25.48 -22.70
CA ALA A 151 -11.36 -26.47 -23.75
C ALA A 151 -12.16 -26.22 -25.03
N PHE A 152 -13.39 -25.70 -24.92
CA PHE A 152 -14.26 -25.32 -26.06
C PHE A 152 -14.64 -23.83 -26.02
N TYR A 153 -13.83 -23.00 -25.38
CA TYR A 153 -14.04 -21.55 -25.34
C TYR A 153 -14.19 -20.97 -26.74
N GLY A 154 -15.22 -20.17 -27.01
CA GLY A 154 -15.38 -19.47 -28.29
C GLY A 154 -15.72 -20.38 -29.49
N CYS A 155 -16.20 -21.60 -29.26
CA CYS A 155 -16.78 -22.44 -30.32
C CYS A 155 -18.16 -21.91 -30.70
N THR A 156 -18.20 -20.80 -31.45
CA THR A 156 -19.41 -20.01 -31.69
C THR A 156 -20.46 -20.67 -32.58
N SER A 157 -20.12 -21.72 -33.34
CA SER A 157 -21.09 -22.51 -34.14
C SER A 157 -21.66 -23.72 -33.40
N LEU A 158 -21.15 -24.06 -32.21
CA LEU A 158 -21.55 -25.26 -31.48
C LEU A 158 -22.98 -25.10 -30.97
N SER A 159 -23.91 -25.93 -31.46
CA SER A 159 -25.35 -25.73 -31.20
C SER A 159 -25.91 -26.58 -30.06
N ASP A 160 -25.43 -27.82 -29.93
CA ASP A 160 -25.98 -28.81 -29.01
C ASP A 160 -24.84 -29.66 -28.43
N VAL A 161 -24.87 -29.87 -27.11
CA VAL A 161 -23.89 -30.69 -26.41
C VAL A 161 -24.59 -31.65 -25.47
N THR A 162 -24.25 -32.94 -25.57
CA THR A 162 -24.65 -33.97 -24.60
C THR A 162 -23.39 -34.54 -23.94
N LEU A 163 -23.24 -34.32 -22.63
CA LEU A 163 -22.04 -34.75 -21.91
C LEU A 163 -22.04 -36.27 -21.68
N PRO A 164 -20.87 -36.95 -21.75
CA PRO A 164 -20.79 -38.39 -21.55
C PRO A 164 -21.02 -38.77 -20.08
N ALA A 165 -21.51 -39.99 -19.84
CA ALA A 165 -21.86 -40.49 -18.51
C ALA A 165 -20.67 -40.62 -17.54
N SER A 166 -19.45 -40.72 -18.06
CA SER A 166 -18.22 -40.81 -17.25
C SER A 166 -17.76 -39.47 -16.69
N LEU A 167 -18.20 -38.34 -17.27
CA LEU A 167 -17.68 -37.01 -16.96
C LEU A 167 -18.10 -36.56 -15.55
N LYS A 168 -17.12 -36.14 -14.74
CA LYS A 168 -17.33 -35.71 -13.34
C LYS A 168 -17.34 -34.20 -13.16
N THR A 169 -16.52 -33.49 -13.94
CA THR A 169 -16.29 -32.06 -13.73
C THR A 169 -16.29 -31.31 -15.06
N LEU A 170 -16.95 -30.14 -15.06
CA LEU A 170 -16.75 -29.09 -16.06
C LEU A 170 -15.87 -28.01 -15.45
N ASP A 171 -14.67 -27.84 -16.01
CA ASP A 171 -13.70 -26.88 -15.50
C ASP A 171 -14.02 -25.45 -15.94
N MET A 172 -13.27 -24.49 -15.40
CA MET A 172 -13.51 -23.05 -15.61
C MET A 172 -13.59 -22.72 -17.11
N ALA A 173 -14.63 -21.99 -17.51
CA ALA A 173 -14.85 -21.54 -18.90
C ALA A 173 -14.90 -22.65 -20.00
N ALA A 174 -15.10 -23.93 -19.64
CA ALA A 174 -15.03 -25.06 -20.58
C ALA A 174 -15.87 -24.89 -21.86
N PHE A 175 -17.07 -24.29 -21.76
CA PHE A 175 -17.99 -23.97 -22.87
C PHE A 175 -18.40 -22.48 -22.84
N ALA A 176 -17.49 -21.59 -22.44
CA ALA A 176 -17.73 -20.15 -22.50
C ALA A 176 -17.72 -19.64 -23.95
N ASN A 177 -18.50 -18.59 -24.23
CA ASN A 177 -18.67 -17.96 -25.54
C ASN A 177 -19.09 -18.94 -26.66
N CYS A 178 -19.81 -20.01 -26.32
CA CYS A 178 -20.49 -20.86 -27.30
C CYS A 178 -21.86 -20.25 -27.63
N SER A 179 -21.86 -19.10 -28.30
CA SER A 179 -23.07 -18.28 -28.50
C SER A 179 -24.19 -18.94 -29.32
N SER A 180 -23.90 -19.99 -30.09
CA SER A 180 -24.96 -20.78 -30.76
C SER A 180 -25.51 -21.94 -29.92
N LEU A 181 -24.97 -22.18 -28.72
CA LEU A 181 -25.33 -23.33 -27.89
C LEU A 181 -26.75 -23.16 -27.33
N LYS A 182 -27.70 -23.88 -27.92
CA LYS A 182 -29.13 -23.82 -27.55
C LYS A 182 -29.51 -24.86 -26.51
N ASN A 183 -28.85 -26.03 -26.54
CA ASN A 183 -29.15 -27.13 -25.62
C ASN A 183 -27.87 -27.72 -25.04
N ILE A 184 -27.84 -27.86 -23.72
CA ILE A 184 -26.80 -28.57 -22.99
C ILE A 184 -27.47 -29.66 -22.13
N THR A 185 -27.09 -30.91 -22.35
CA THR A 185 -27.56 -32.05 -21.56
C THR A 185 -26.44 -32.51 -20.63
N LEU A 186 -26.63 -32.27 -19.33
CA LEU A 186 -25.71 -32.72 -18.28
C LEU A 186 -25.92 -34.21 -17.96
N ASN A 187 -24.85 -34.89 -17.56
CA ASN A 187 -24.91 -36.31 -17.19
C ASN A 187 -25.20 -36.50 -15.69
N ASN A 188 -25.82 -37.62 -15.31
CA ASN A 188 -26.23 -37.92 -13.93
C ASN A 188 -25.08 -38.14 -12.93
N GLY A 189 -23.84 -38.24 -13.40
CA GLY A 189 -22.64 -38.42 -12.58
C GLY A 189 -21.80 -37.15 -12.42
N LEU A 190 -22.23 -36.02 -12.98
CA LEU A 190 -21.53 -34.74 -12.92
C LEU A 190 -21.64 -34.15 -11.50
N THR A 191 -20.51 -33.85 -10.86
CA THR A 191 -20.47 -33.34 -9.49
C THR A 191 -20.18 -31.85 -9.40
N SER A 192 -19.44 -31.29 -10.36
CA SER A 192 -18.99 -29.89 -10.31
C SER A 192 -19.14 -29.19 -11.66
N ILE A 193 -19.71 -27.98 -11.62
CA ILE A 193 -19.78 -27.01 -12.71
C ILE A 193 -19.10 -25.74 -12.23
N LYS A 194 -17.86 -25.52 -12.67
CA LYS A 194 -17.06 -24.39 -12.19
C LYS A 194 -17.49 -23.06 -12.81
N GLN A 195 -16.95 -21.99 -12.24
CA GLN A 195 -17.18 -20.61 -12.68
C GLN A 195 -16.95 -20.44 -14.19
N TYR A 196 -17.78 -19.61 -14.80
CA TYR A 196 -17.73 -19.28 -16.22
C TYR A 196 -17.92 -20.44 -17.19
N ALA A 197 -18.17 -21.69 -16.73
CA ALA A 197 -18.25 -22.87 -17.59
C ALA A 197 -19.17 -22.69 -18.82
N PHE A 198 -20.21 -21.87 -18.69
CA PHE A 198 -21.17 -21.52 -19.74
C PHE A 198 -21.32 -20.00 -19.94
N GLN A 199 -20.27 -19.23 -19.66
CA GLN A 199 -20.33 -17.77 -19.79
C GLN A 199 -20.71 -17.36 -21.22
N TYR A 200 -21.66 -16.44 -21.40
CA TYR A 200 -22.12 -15.97 -22.73
C TYR A 200 -22.57 -17.08 -23.71
N SER A 201 -23.06 -18.21 -23.19
CA SER A 201 -23.66 -19.29 -23.99
C SER A 201 -25.18 -19.24 -23.88
N ASP A 202 -25.91 -19.35 -24.99
CA ASP A 202 -27.30 -18.84 -25.13
C ASP A 202 -28.43 -19.87 -24.90
N PHE A 203 -28.19 -20.93 -24.14
CA PHE A 203 -29.24 -21.92 -23.86
C PHE A 203 -30.33 -21.36 -22.93
N ALA A 204 -31.57 -21.76 -23.17
CA ALA A 204 -32.75 -21.20 -22.49
C ALA A 204 -33.07 -21.87 -21.14
N THR A 205 -32.67 -23.13 -20.94
CA THR A 205 -32.95 -23.90 -19.73
C THR A 205 -31.77 -24.79 -19.36
N LEU A 206 -31.59 -25.03 -18.06
CA LEU A 206 -30.59 -25.98 -17.55
C LEU A 206 -31.26 -26.92 -16.53
N THR A 207 -30.88 -28.19 -16.52
CA THR A 207 -31.28 -29.13 -15.46
C THR A 207 -30.03 -29.59 -14.71
N LEU A 208 -29.91 -29.25 -13.43
CA LEU A 208 -28.84 -29.72 -12.55
C LEU A 208 -29.15 -31.15 -12.07
N PRO A 209 -28.27 -32.13 -12.35
CA PRO A 209 -28.40 -33.49 -11.84
C PRO A 209 -28.36 -33.57 -10.31
N ALA A 210 -28.84 -34.69 -9.76
CA ALA A 210 -28.84 -34.95 -8.31
C ALA A 210 -27.43 -35.03 -7.70
N SER A 211 -26.41 -35.29 -8.52
CA SER A 211 -25.01 -35.42 -8.14
C SER A 211 -24.27 -34.08 -8.01
N VAL A 212 -24.80 -32.98 -8.55
CA VAL A 212 -24.09 -31.69 -8.56
C VAL A 212 -24.08 -31.09 -7.16
N THR A 213 -22.87 -30.80 -6.66
CA THR A 213 -22.62 -30.17 -5.37
C THR A 213 -21.94 -28.80 -5.49
N GLU A 214 -21.48 -28.43 -6.68
CA GLU A 214 -20.82 -27.14 -6.95
C GLU A 214 -21.42 -26.48 -8.21
N PHE A 215 -22.04 -25.31 -8.01
CA PHE A 215 -22.67 -24.46 -9.02
C PHE A 215 -22.95 -23.08 -8.40
N ASP A 216 -22.59 -22.00 -9.10
CA ASP A 216 -22.91 -20.62 -8.72
C ASP A 216 -23.40 -19.81 -9.94
N ALA A 217 -23.78 -18.54 -9.74
CA ALA A 217 -24.25 -17.69 -10.84
C ALA A 217 -23.14 -17.39 -11.88
N TYR A 218 -21.86 -17.43 -11.49
CA TYR A 218 -20.75 -17.21 -12.42
C TYR A 218 -20.66 -18.30 -13.49
N ALA A 219 -21.06 -19.53 -13.17
CA ALA A 219 -21.10 -20.63 -14.14
C ALA A 219 -21.89 -20.28 -15.41
N VAL A 220 -22.91 -19.41 -15.31
CA VAL A 220 -23.77 -18.98 -16.42
C VAL A 220 -23.72 -17.46 -16.66
N LEU A 221 -22.65 -16.79 -16.22
CA LEU A 221 -22.52 -15.34 -16.36
C LEU A 221 -22.69 -14.88 -17.81
N GLY A 222 -23.56 -13.90 -18.05
CA GLY A 222 -23.76 -13.36 -19.40
C GLY A 222 -24.65 -14.21 -20.30
N ASN A 223 -25.15 -15.37 -19.85
CA ASN A 223 -26.28 -16.02 -20.52
C ASN A 223 -27.53 -15.13 -20.35
N THR A 224 -27.92 -14.46 -21.42
CA THR A 224 -29.08 -13.54 -21.43
C THR A 224 -30.38 -14.23 -21.82
N GLN A 225 -30.33 -15.53 -22.09
CA GLN A 225 -31.43 -16.33 -22.62
C GLN A 225 -32.03 -17.29 -21.59
N LEU A 226 -31.33 -17.54 -20.48
CA LEU A 226 -31.72 -18.49 -19.44
C LEU A 226 -33.02 -18.03 -18.75
N THR A 227 -34.06 -18.82 -18.93
CA THR A 227 -35.40 -18.60 -18.36
C THR A 227 -35.59 -19.31 -17.02
N GLY A 228 -34.83 -20.38 -16.75
CA GLY A 228 -35.02 -21.25 -15.60
C GLY A 228 -33.93 -22.31 -15.46
N VAL A 229 -33.58 -22.63 -14.22
CA VAL A 229 -32.77 -23.80 -13.87
C VAL A 229 -33.60 -24.75 -13.03
N GLN A 230 -33.75 -25.99 -13.49
CA GLN A 230 -34.41 -27.06 -12.75
C GLN A 230 -33.36 -27.87 -11.99
N VAL A 231 -33.66 -28.24 -10.75
CA VAL A 231 -32.80 -29.12 -9.95
C VAL A 231 -33.49 -30.48 -9.81
N ALA A 232 -32.78 -31.54 -10.18
CA ALA A 232 -33.31 -32.91 -10.14
C ALA A 232 -33.71 -33.33 -8.72
N SER A 233 -34.81 -34.09 -8.62
CA SER A 233 -35.26 -34.66 -7.34
C SER A 233 -34.16 -35.51 -6.71
N GLY A 234 -33.81 -35.22 -5.46
CA GLY A 234 -32.76 -35.93 -4.73
C GLY A 234 -31.40 -35.22 -4.68
N ASN A 235 -31.24 -34.07 -5.36
CA ASN A 235 -30.09 -33.21 -5.09
C ASN A 235 -30.13 -32.75 -3.61
N LYS A 236 -29.01 -32.91 -2.90
CA LYS A 236 -28.90 -32.59 -1.47
C LYS A 236 -28.38 -31.18 -1.19
N THR A 237 -27.75 -30.55 -2.18
CA THR A 237 -27.08 -29.25 -2.04
C THR A 237 -27.98 -28.13 -2.56
N PHE A 238 -28.54 -28.32 -3.76
CA PHE A 238 -29.36 -27.33 -4.44
C PHE A 238 -30.82 -27.71 -4.46
N SER A 239 -31.67 -26.71 -4.61
CA SER A 239 -33.09 -26.85 -4.92
C SER A 239 -33.49 -25.74 -5.89
N SER A 240 -34.55 -25.97 -6.66
CA SER A 240 -35.14 -24.93 -7.51
C SER A 240 -36.62 -24.75 -7.21
N SER A 241 -37.08 -23.50 -7.24
CA SER A 241 -38.50 -23.15 -7.21
C SER A 241 -38.73 -22.10 -8.28
N ASP A 242 -39.69 -22.35 -9.19
CA ASP A 242 -39.96 -21.46 -10.34
C ASP A 242 -38.70 -21.19 -11.18
N GLY A 243 -37.82 -22.19 -11.35
CA GLY A 243 -36.56 -22.03 -12.07
C GLY A 243 -35.47 -21.20 -11.37
N ILE A 244 -35.74 -20.67 -10.17
CA ILE A 244 -34.79 -19.94 -9.32
C ILE A 244 -34.05 -20.94 -8.43
N VAL A 245 -32.72 -20.83 -8.36
CA VAL A 245 -31.85 -21.78 -7.65
C VAL A 245 -31.54 -21.29 -6.24
N TYR A 246 -31.66 -22.20 -5.29
CA TYR A 246 -31.28 -22.01 -3.90
C TYR A 246 -30.33 -23.12 -3.43
N LYS A 247 -29.51 -22.84 -2.42
CA LYS A 247 -28.71 -23.85 -1.70
C LYS A 247 -28.99 -23.81 -0.19
N ASP A 248 -28.39 -24.74 0.55
CA ASP A 248 -28.41 -24.79 2.02
C ASP A 248 -29.83 -24.80 2.60
N GLY A 249 -30.69 -25.69 2.07
CA GLY A 249 -32.09 -25.79 2.49
C GLY A 249 -32.94 -24.54 2.15
N GLY A 250 -32.46 -23.68 1.25
CA GLY A 250 -33.14 -22.45 0.86
C GLY A 250 -32.63 -21.18 1.55
N ALA A 251 -31.59 -21.28 2.38
CA ALA A 251 -30.98 -20.14 3.07
C ALA A 251 -30.21 -19.21 2.13
N THR A 252 -29.71 -19.71 1.00
CA THR A 252 -28.98 -18.90 0.03
C THR A 252 -29.68 -18.88 -1.32
N LEU A 253 -29.96 -17.70 -1.85
CA LEU A 253 -30.40 -17.53 -3.25
C LEU A 253 -29.16 -17.50 -4.13
N VAL A 254 -29.01 -18.51 -4.99
CA VAL A 254 -27.80 -18.70 -5.82
C VAL A 254 -27.96 -18.01 -7.17
N LEU A 255 -29.11 -18.18 -7.82
CA LEU A 255 -29.33 -17.67 -9.17
C LEU A 255 -30.82 -17.39 -9.42
N TYR A 256 -31.10 -16.17 -9.84
CA TYR A 256 -32.31 -15.72 -10.50
C TYR A 256 -32.02 -15.55 -12.01
N PRO A 257 -32.54 -16.43 -12.89
CA PRO A 257 -32.19 -16.42 -14.31
C PRO A 257 -32.43 -15.07 -15.01
N ALA A 258 -31.50 -14.64 -15.86
CA ALA A 258 -31.52 -13.32 -16.50
C ALA A 258 -32.76 -13.05 -17.37
N LYS A 259 -33.40 -14.10 -17.90
CA LYS A 259 -34.63 -14.07 -18.70
C LYS A 259 -35.82 -14.74 -18.00
N HIS A 260 -35.75 -14.90 -16.68
CA HIS A 260 -36.91 -15.34 -15.90
C HIS A 260 -38.10 -14.38 -16.15
N SER A 261 -39.31 -14.92 -16.30
CA SER A 261 -40.48 -14.16 -16.75
C SER A 261 -41.02 -13.14 -15.73
N GLY A 262 -40.62 -13.24 -14.46
CA GLY A 262 -41.06 -12.37 -13.38
C GLY A 262 -40.50 -10.94 -13.49
N THR A 263 -41.39 -9.95 -13.44
CA THR A 263 -41.05 -8.50 -13.43
C THR A 263 -40.87 -7.92 -12.03
N SER A 264 -41.25 -8.66 -10.99
CA SER A 264 -41.04 -8.30 -9.59
C SER A 264 -40.71 -9.54 -8.78
N PHE A 265 -39.88 -9.38 -7.75
CA PHE A 265 -39.49 -10.49 -6.90
C PHE A 265 -39.33 -10.05 -5.44
N THR A 266 -39.92 -10.81 -4.52
CA THR A 266 -39.66 -10.69 -3.08
C THR A 266 -38.82 -11.89 -2.67
N VAL A 267 -37.61 -11.64 -2.21
CA VAL A 267 -36.73 -12.69 -1.70
C VAL A 267 -37.44 -13.38 -0.51
N PRO A 268 -37.57 -14.71 -0.50
CA PRO A 268 -38.27 -15.41 0.58
C PRO A 268 -37.61 -15.17 1.95
N GLY A 269 -38.40 -14.97 3.01
CA GLY A 269 -37.87 -14.68 4.36
C GLY A 269 -37.06 -15.80 5.04
N ARG A 270 -36.90 -16.96 4.39
CA ARG A 270 -35.95 -18.01 4.82
C ARG A 270 -34.52 -17.75 4.32
N VAL A 271 -34.35 -16.86 3.35
CA VAL A 271 -33.06 -16.54 2.75
C VAL A 271 -32.30 -15.62 3.71
N THR A 272 -31.05 -15.96 3.99
CA THR A 272 -30.10 -15.20 4.80
C THR A 272 -28.97 -14.60 3.96
N SER A 273 -28.69 -15.16 2.77
CA SER A 273 -27.63 -14.70 1.87
C SER A 273 -28.11 -14.68 0.41
N VAL A 274 -27.76 -13.62 -0.32
CA VAL A 274 -27.92 -13.51 -1.78
C VAL A 274 -26.55 -13.63 -2.41
N GLY A 275 -26.34 -14.66 -3.24
CA GLY A 275 -25.04 -14.93 -3.85
C GLY A 275 -24.56 -13.83 -4.81
N ALA A 276 -23.25 -13.81 -5.05
CA ALA A 276 -22.66 -12.94 -6.07
C ALA A 276 -23.29 -13.19 -7.44
N TYR A 277 -23.52 -12.12 -8.21
CA TYR A 277 -24.22 -12.16 -9.51
C TYR A 277 -25.61 -12.83 -9.53
N ALA A 278 -26.24 -13.08 -8.38
CA ALA A 278 -27.48 -13.85 -8.32
C ALA A 278 -28.60 -13.32 -9.23
N PHE A 279 -28.72 -11.99 -9.40
CA PHE A 279 -29.65 -11.34 -10.33
C PHE A 279 -28.94 -10.72 -11.55
N GLY A 280 -27.63 -10.89 -11.69
CA GLY A 280 -26.81 -10.19 -12.67
C GLY A 280 -27.33 -10.29 -14.10
N ARG A 281 -27.27 -9.18 -14.83
CA ARG A 281 -27.70 -9.00 -16.23
C ARG A 281 -29.17 -9.31 -16.48
N ASN A 282 -30.02 -9.25 -15.45
CA ASN A 282 -31.45 -9.44 -15.65
C ASN A 282 -32.06 -8.31 -16.47
N THR A 283 -32.76 -8.67 -17.55
CA THR A 283 -33.32 -7.71 -18.52
C THR A 283 -34.82 -7.49 -18.40
N LEU A 284 -35.49 -8.15 -17.44
CA LEU A 284 -36.96 -8.13 -17.29
C LEU A 284 -37.42 -7.70 -15.89
N LEU A 285 -36.61 -7.95 -14.86
CA LEU A 285 -36.92 -7.70 -13.45
C LEU A 285 -36.86 -6.20 -13.16
N GLN A 286 -37.99 -5.64 -12.73
CA GLN A 286 -38.17 -4.20 -12.51
C GLN A 286 -38.14 -3.83 -11.03
N SER A 287 -38.46 -4.76 -10.13
CA SER A 287 -38.44 -4.48 -8.69
C SER A 287 -38.02 -5.69 -7.86
N VAL A 288 -37.21 -5.43 -6.82
CA VAL A 288 -36.79 -6.47 -5.87
C VAL A 288 -36.94 -5.98 -4.44
N ALA A 289 -37.55 -6.81 -3.60
CA ALA A 289 -37.62 -6.62 -2.16
C ALA A 289 -36.77 -7.68 -1.44
N VAL A 290 -35.75 -7.24 -0.73
CA VAL A 290 -34.84 -8.06 0.07
C VAL A 290 -35.24 -7.92 1.56
N PRO A 291 -35.69 -8.98 2.24
CA PRO A 291 -36.21 -8.90 3.60
C PRO A 291 -35.10 -8.78 4.65
N ASN A 292 -35.48 -8.43 5.88
CA ASN A 292 -34.57 -8.31 7.03
C ASN A 292 -33.86 -9.62 7.42
N SER A 293 -34.30 -10.78 6.92
CA SER A 293 -33.60 -12.05 7.14
C SER A 293 -32.26 -12.12 6.40
N VAL A 294 -32.09 -11.35 5.32
CA VAL A 294 -30.86 -11.30 4.54
C VAL A 294 -29.85 -10.40 5.24
N THR A 295 -28.71 -10.99 5.58
CA THR A 295 -27.58 -10.30 6.22
C THR A 295 -26.41 -10.11 5.26
N GLU A 296 -26.39 -10.86 4.16
CA GLU A 296 -25.30 -10.87 3.18
C GLU A 296 -25.83 -10.65 1.77
N LEU A 297 -25.22 -9.69 1.06
CA LEU A 297 -25.49 -9.38 -0.33
C LEU A 297 -24.18 -9.47 -1.12
N GLY A 298 -24.01 -10.54 -1.88
CA GLY A 298 -22.78 -10.81 -2.62
C GLY A 298 -22.45 -9.75 -3.66
N ASP A 299 -21.17 -9.66 -4.00
CA ASP A 299 -20.66 -8.75 -5.01
C ASP A 299 -21.39 -8.91 -6.35
N SER A 300 -21.62 -7.79 -7.03
CA SER A 300 -22.30 -7.76 -8.32
C SER A 300 -23.69 -8.43 -8.33
N ALA A 301 -24.36 -8.63 -7.18
CA ALA A 301 -25.63 -9.36 -7.11
C ALA A 301 -26.69 -8.87 -8.10
N PHE A 302 -26.72 -7.57 -8.42
CA PHE A 302 -27.61 -6.95 -9.40
C PHE A 302 -26.87 -6.32 -10.59
N TYR A 303 -25.60 -6.66 -10.82
CA TYR A 303 -24.77 -6.07 -11.87
C TYR A 303 -25.49 -6.06 -13.23
N SER A 304 -25.56 -4.90 -13.89
CA SER A 304 -26.20 -4.71 -15.20
C SER A 304 -27.67 -5.18 -15.28
N CYS A 305 -28.44 -5.11 -14.19
CA CYS A 305 -29.90 -5.31 -14.25
C CYS A 305 -30.58 -4.14 -14.98
N SER A 306 -30.58 -4.18 -16.32
CA SER A 306 -30.93 -3.04 -17.17
C SER A 306 -32.40 -2.62 -17.08
N ALA A 307 -33.30 -3.47 -16.59
CA ALA A 307 -34.72 -3.17 -16.39
C ALA A 307 -35.10 -2.84 -14.94
N LEU A 308 -34.18 -3.00 -13.99
CA LEU A 308 -34.45 -2.82 -12.56
C LEU A 308 -34.69 -1.35 -12.26
N LYS A 309 -35.88 -1.01 -11.75
CA LYS A 309 -36.30 0.35 -11.43
C LYS A 309 -36.29 0.67 -9.95
N SER A 310 -36.49 -0.34 -9.10
CA SER A 310 -36.55 -0.14 -7.66
C SER A 310 -36.03 -1.33 -6.87
N VAL A 311 -35.33 -1.05 -5.77
CA VAL A 311 -34.85 -2.06 -4.84
C VAL A 311 -35.14 -1.61 -3.41
N VAL A 312 -35.65 -2.53 -2.60
CA VAL A 312 -35.82 -2.35 -1.15
C VAL A 312 -34.88 -3.33 -0.44
N LEU A 313 -33.96 -2.79 0.36
CA LEU A 313 -32.97 -3.52 1.14
C LEU A 313 -33.40 -3.55 2.61
N GLY A 314 -33.45 -4.73 3.20
CA GLY A 314 -33.84 -4.94 4.60
C GLY A 314 -32.79 -4.46 5.60
N ASP A 315 -33.19 -4.31 6.86
CA ASP A 315 -32.36 -3.81 7.96
C ASP A 315 -31.19 -4.74 8.33
N GLY A 316 -31.22 -6.00 7.89
CA GLY A 316 -30.15 -6.99 8.13
C GLY A 316 -28.87 -6.74 7.34
N ILE A 317 -28.95 -5.98 6.24
CA ILE A 317 -27.82 -5.73 5.34
C ILE A 317 -26.91 -4.67 5.96
N LYS A 318 -25.68 -5.07 6.26
CA LYS A 318 -24.63 -4.20 6.81
C LYS A 318 -23.82 -3.50 5.74
N GLU A 319 -23.65 -4.14 4.59
CA GLU A 319 -22.75 -3.68 3.54
C GLU A 319 -23.38 -3.88 2.17
N ILE A 320 -23.12 -2.96 1.25
CA ILE A 320 -23.36 -3.15 -0.18
C ILE A 320 -22.02 -3.41 -0.84
N GLY A 321 -21.85 -4.64 -1.34
CA GLY A 321 -20.63 -5.15 -1.94
C GLY A 321 -20.17 -4.43 -3.21
N PHE A 322 -19.05 -4.92 -3.74
CA PHE A 322 -18.44 -4.36 -4.94
C PHE A 322 -19.38 -4.51 -6.14
N TYR A 323 -19.53 -3.44 -6.93
CA TYR A 323 -20.29 -3.45 -8.20
C TYR A 323 -21.75 -3.92 -8.09
N THR A 324 -22.35 -3.97 -6.88
CA THR A 324 -23.64 -4.65 -6.64
C THR A 324 -24.74 -4.22 -7.60
N PHE A 325 -24.87 -2.93 -7.88
CA PHE A 325 -25.85 -2.32 -8.80
C PHE A 325 -25.18 -1.60 -9.98
N GLU A 326 -23.90 -1.84 -10.25
CA GLU A 326 -23.21 -1.21 -11.38
C GLU A 326 -23.98 -1.45 -12.69
N GLU A 327 -24.13 -0.41 -13.51
CA GLU A 327 -24.84 -0.44 -14.79
C GLU A 327 -26.35 -0.81 -14.69
N CYS A 328 -26.98 -0.67 -13.52
CA CYS A 328 -28.44 -0.71 -13.38
C CYS A 328 -29.07 0.58 -13.94
N ARG A 329 -28.97 0.78 -15.25
CA ARG A 329 -29.29 2.06 -15.93
C ARG A 329 -30.74 2.52 -15.77
N SER A 330 -31.67 1.64 -15.43
CA SER A 330 -33.08 1.97 -15.17
C SER A 330 -33.41 2.19 -13.69
N LEU A 331 -32.44 2.03 -12.77
CA LEU A 331 -32.69 2.08 -11.33
C LEU A 331 -33.02 3.52 -10.94
N GLU A 332 -34.26 3.76 -10.51
CA GLU A 332 -34.76 5.08 -10.15
C GLU A 332 -34.72 5.31 -8.63
N ASN A 333 -34.95 4.25 -7.85
CA ASN A 333 -35.13 4.34 -6.40
C ASN A 333 -34.44 3.17 -5.66
N VAL A 334 -33.74 3.48 -4.58
CA VAL A 334 -33.17 2.50 -3.66
C VAL A 334 -33.61 2.86 -2.25
N THR A 335 -34.22 1.91 -1.55
CA THR A 335 -34.54 2.04 -0.13
C THR A 335 -33.53 1.23 0.68
N PHE A 336 -32.69 1.90 1.46
CA PHE A 336 -31.71 1.26 2.33
C PHE A 336 -32.33 0.87 3.67
N GLY A 337 -31.90 -0.28 4.21
CA GLY A 337 -32.19 -0.68 5.58
C GLY A 337 -31.39 0.16 6.58
N LYS A 338 -31.90 0.30 7.80
CA LYS A 338 -31.27 1.10 8.87
C LYS A 338 -29.94 0.53 9.37
N GLY A 339 -29.66 -0.74 9.05
CA GLY A 339 -28.45 -1.43 9.47
C GLY A 339 -27.23 -1.17 8.59
N LEU A 340 -27.37 -0.46 7.46
CA LEU A 340 -26.30 -0.24 6.49
C LEU A 340 -25.19 0.65 7.07
N GLU A 341 -23.95 0.16 7.00
CA GLU A 341 -22.75 0.81 7.53
C GLU A 341 -21.74 1.18 6.43
N ILE A 342 -21.65 0.39 5.35
CA ILE A 342 -20.62 0.55 4.29
C ILE A 342 -21.22 0.38 2.89
N ILE A 343 -20.80 1.23 1.94
CA ILE A 343 -21.03 1.06 0.49
C ILE A 343 -19.68 0.95 -0.21
N TRP A 344 -19.40 -0.24 -0.78
CA TRP A 344 -18.13 -0.54 -1.44
C TRP A 344 -18.01 0.05 -2.85
N HIS A 345 -16.82 -0.12 -3.43
CA HIS A 345 -16.42 0.48 -4.69
C HIS A 345 -17.40 0.19 -5.83
N ARG A 346 -17.72 1.24 -6.59
CA ARG A 346 -18.56 1.17 -7.80
C ARG A 346 -19.95 0.55 -7.61
N ALA A 347 -20.44 0.45 -6.37
CA ALA A 347 -21.71 -0.20 -6.06
C ALA A 347 -22.91 0.28 -6.90
N PHE A 348 -22.96 1.55 -7.29
CA PHE A 348 -24.01 2.17 -8.11
C PHE A 348 -23.46 2.90 -9.35
N THR A 349 -22.25 2.57 -9.80
CA THR A 349 -21.66 3.19 -11.00
C THR A 349 -22.61 3.09 -12.21
N ASN A 350 -22.78 4.18 -12.95
CA ASN A 350 -23.63 4.28 -14.13
C ASN A 350 -25.11 3.87 -13.89
N CYS A 351 -25.63 4.06 -12.67
CA CYS A 351 -27.08 4.06 -12.41
C CYS A 351 -27.71 5.36 -12.96
N THR A 352 -27.72 5.51 -14.28
CA THR A 352 -28.05 6.77 -14.98
C THR A 352 -29.49 7.26 -14.82
N SER A 353 -30.39 6.46 -14.23
CA SER A 353 -31.78 6.86 -13.93
C SER A 353 -32.04 7.15 -12.44
N LEU A 354 -31.03 6.99 -11.57
CA LEU A 354 -31.18 7.14 -10.13
C LEU A 354 -31.39 8.62 -9.81
N LYS A 355 -32.54 8.97 -9.22
CA LYS A 355 -32.96 10.38 -9.07
C LYS A 355 -32.63 10.98 -7.71
N GLU A 356 -32.86 10.20 -6.66
CA GLU A 356 -32.68 10.62 -5.27
C GLU A 356 -32.07 9.49 -4.45
N ILE A 357 -31.22 9.87 -3.50
CA ILE A 357 -30.61 8.97 -2.52
C ILE A 357 -30.79 9.55 -1.13
N VAL A 358 -31.28 8.72 -0.21
CA VAL A 358 -31.37 9.03 1.22
C VAL A 358 -30.61 7.95 1.97
N PHE A 359 -29.41 8.26 2.44
CA PHE A 359 -28.62 7.32 3.23
C PHE A 359 -29.19 7.17 4.64
N PRO A 360 -29.15 5.97 5.23
CA PRO A 360 -29.59 5.75 6.60
C PRO A 360 -28.57 6.32 7.59
N GLU A 361 -29.06 6.82 8.73
CA GLU A 361 -28.18 7.16 9.88
C GLU A 361 -27.46 5.89 10.33
N GLY A 362 -26.14 5.98 10.50
CA GLY A 362 -25.28 4.84 10.80
C GLY A 362 -24.32 4.44 9.67
N LEU A 363 -24.58 4.86 8.42
CA LEU A 363 -23.63 4.72 7.31
C LEU A 363 -22.37 5.56 7.59
N ARG A 364 -21.21 4.92 7.53
CA ARG A 364 -19.90 5.53 7.87
C ARG A 364 -19.01 5.73 6.66
N GLU A 365 -19.15 4.87 5.64
CA GLU A 365 -18.19 4.79 4.54
C GLU A 365 -18.89 4.66 3.19
N ILE A 366 -18.47 5.51 2.23
CA ILE A 366 -18.83 5.44 0.82
C ILE A 366 -17.52 5.40 0.02
N TRP A 367 -17.25 4.28 -0.64
CA TRP A 367 -15.97 4.00 -1.29
C TRP A 367 -15.90 4.49 -2.75
N ASN A 368 -14.73 4.28 -3.38
CA ASN A 368 -14.40 4.97 -4.61
C ASN A 368 -15.40 4.69 -5.73
N SER A 369 -15.76 5.75 -6.46
CA SER A 369 -16.66 5.70 -7.61
C SER A 369 -18.04 5.09 -7.35
N SER A 370 -18.48 4.94 -6.09
CA SER A 370 -19.74 4.23 -5.77
C SER A 370 -20.96 4.79 -6.51
N PHE A 371 -21.04 6.10 -6.77
CA PHE A 371 -22.11 6.75 -7.55
C PHE A 371 -21.60 7.44 -8.83
N PHE A 372 -20.42 7.04 -9.33
CA PHE A 372 -19.87 7.59 -10.58
C PHE A 372 -20.89 7.49 -11.73
N GLY A 373 -21.11 8.59 -12.45
CA GLY A 373 -21.96 8.60 -13.64
C GLY A 373 -23.46 8.43 -13.37
N CYS A 374 -23.94 8.66 -12.14
CA CYS A 374 -25.37 8.74 -11.85
C CYS A 374 -25.95 10.06 -12.39
N THR A 375 -26.04 10.20 -13.71
CA THR A 375 -26.33 11.46 -14.40
C THR A 375 -27.72 12.05 -14.14
N ALA A 376 -28.69 11.24 -13.69
CA ALA A 376 -30.02 11.72 -13.29
C ALA A 376 -30.14 12.04 -11.78
N LEU A 377 -29.07 11.84 -10.99
CA LEU A 377 -29.10 12.05 -9.55
C LEU A 377 -29.19 13.54 -9.26
N THR A 378 -30.35 13.98 -8.77
CA THR A 378 -30.62 15.38 -8.46
C THR A 378 -30.43 15.72 -6.99
N LYS A 379 -30.62 14.73 -6.10
CA LYS A 379 -30.63 14.93 -4.65
C LYS A 379 -29.94 13.80 -3.91
N VAL A 380 -29.08 14.17 -2.97
CA VAL A 380 -28.44 13.25 -2.02
C VAL A 380 -28.65 13.79 -0.60
N THR A 381 -29.05 12.91 0.32
CA THR A 381 -29.11 13.21 1.76
C THR A 381 -28.06 12.37 2.48
N PHE A 382 -27.00 13.02 2.96
CA PHE A 382 -25.91 12.39 3.71
C PHE A 382 -26.29 12.17 5.18
N PRO A 383 -25.79 11.08 5.81
CA PRO A 383 -26.02 10.83 7.23
C PRO A 383 -25.05 11.67 8.08
N SER A 384 -25.41 11.91 9.33
CA SER A 384 -24.55 12.69 10.25
C SER A 384 -23.22 12.00 10.61
N THR A 385 -23.15 10.68 10.43
CA THR A 385 -22.01 9.81 10.76
C THR A 385 -20.95 9.70 9.67
N LEU A 386 -21.14 10.32 8.49
CA LEU A 386 -20.20 10.22 7.38
C LEU A 386 -19.00 11.15 7.59
N GLU A 387 -17.80 10.57 7.67
CA GLU A 387 -16.55 11.31 7.91
C GLU A 387 -15.79 11.61 6.61
N MET A 388 -16.01 10.85 5.54
CA MET A 388 -15.25 10.96 4.30
C MET A 388 -16.11 10.73 3.07
N ILE A 389 -15.89 11.54 2.02
CA ILE A 389 -16.37 11.30 0.65
C ILE A 389 -15.15 10.94 -0.20
N THR A 390 -15.10 9.73 -0.73
CA THR A 390 -13.89 9.15 -1.34
C THR A 390 -13.69 9.49 -2.82
N PHE A 391 -12.62 8.98 -3.42
CA PHE A 391 -12.20 9.27 -4.79
C PHE A 391 -13.34 9.00 -5.78
N GLN A 392 -13.72 10.03 -6.55
CA GLN A 392 -14.76 9.97 -7.58
C GLN A 392 -16.15 9.51 -7.12
N ALA A 393 -16.45 9.51 -5.82
CA ALA A 393 -17.68 8.93 -5.28
C ALA A 393 -18.97 9.40 -6.01
N PHE A 394 -19.08 10.69 -6.36
CA PHE A 394 -20.20 11.30 -7.09
C PHE A 394 -19.76 11.98 -8.40
N SER A 395 -18.60 11.60 -8.95
CA SER A 395 -18.10 12.16 -10.21
C SER A 395 -19.09 11.92 -11.36
N HIS A 396 -19.24 12.89 -12.27
CA HIS A 396 -20.19 12.87 -13.38
C HIS A 396 -21.68 12.77 -12.98
N CYS A 397 -22.06 13.11 -11.74
CA CYS A 397 -23.46 13.32 -11.37
C CYS A 397 -23.94 14.69 -11.90
N THR A 398 -24.10 14.81 -13.21
CA THR A 398 -24.29 16.10 -13.90
C THR A 398 -25.57 16.84 -13.50
N ALA A 399 -26.62 16.13 -13.05
CA ALA A 399 -27.86 16.72 -12.57
C ALA A 399 -27.89 17.04 -11.06
N LEU A 400 -26.80 16.76 -10.32
CA LEU A 400 -26.78 16.90 -8.86
C LEU A 400 -26.93 18.38 -8.48
N GLN A 401 -28.00 18.67 -7.73
CA GLN A 401 -28.30 20.01 -7.23
C GLN A 401 -27.66 20.22 -5.85
N ASN A 402 -27.77 21.44 -5.32
CA ASN A 402 -27.19 21.80 -4.03
C ASN A 402 -27.71 20.88 -2.91
N PHE A 403 -26.80 20.45 -2.05
CA PHE A 403 -27.07 19.61 -0.89
C PHE A 403 -26.29 20.11 0.33
N THR A 404 -26.63 19.58 1.50
CA THR A 404 -25.92 19.88 2.75
C THR A 404 -24.94 18.76 3.05
N LEU A 405 -23.67 19.13 3.27
CA LEU A 405 -22.64 18.22 3.77
C LEU A 405 -22.81 18.03 5.29
N PRO A 406 -22.50 16.84 5.85
CA PRO A 406 -22.62 16.61 7.28
C PRO A 406 -21.57 17.40 8.07
N GLU A 407 -21.96 17.98 9.21
CA GLU A 407 -21.08 18.82 10.07
C GLU A 407 -19.89 18.06 10.69
N GLY A 408 -19.89 16.72 10.62
CA GLY A 408 -18.77 15.88 11.06
C GLY A 408 -17.74 15.55 9.97
N LEU A 409 -18.01 15.91 8.71
CA LEU A 409 -17.20 15.53 7.55
C LEU A 409 -15.77 16.06 7.67
N LYS A 410 -14.78 15.20 7.44
CA LYS A 410 -13.36 15.53 7.52
C LYS A 410 -12.72 15.73 6.16
N GLU A 411 -13.08 14.90 5.18
CA GLU A 411 -12.39 14.87 3.89
C GLU A 411 -13.34 14.73 2.71
N ILE A 412 -13.08 15.52 1.67
CA ILE A 412 -13.69 15.40 0.34
C ILE A 412 -12.56 15.09 -0.63
N ASN A 413 -12.45 13.84 -1.06
CA ASN A 413 -11.30 13.37 -1.81
C ASN A 413 -11.29 13.81 -3.29
N ARG A 414 -10.16 13.52 -3.94
CA ARG A 414 -9.89 13.82 -5.35
C ARG A 414 -11.08 13.45 -6.24
N GLN A 415 -11.51 14.41 -7.07
CA GLN A 415 -12.61 14.27 -8.04
C GLN A 415 -13.96 13.81 -7.46
N ALA A 416 -14.19 13.90 -6.14
CA ALA A 416 -15.42 13.41 -5.49
C ALA A 416 -16.71 13.90 -6.16
N PHE A 417 -16.76 15.16 -6.61
CA PHE A 417 -17.87 15.81 -7.30
C PHE A 417 -17.46 16.39 -8.67
N TYR A 418 -16.42 15.83 -9.30
CA TYR A 418 -15.96 16.27 -10.61
C TYR A 418 -17.11 16.21 -11.64
N LYS A 419 -17.28 17.26 -12.46
CA LYS A 419 -18.38 17.37 -13.45
C LYS A 419 -19.80 17.25 -12.86
N CYS A 420 -20.02 17.72 -11.64
CA CYS A 420 -21.37 17.95 -11.12
C CYS A 420 -21.90 19.31 -11.63
N GLU A 421 -22.19 19.37 -12.93
CA GLU A 421 -22.45 20.62 -13.68
C GLU A 421 -23.64 21.45 -13.18
N SER A 422 -24.60 20.83 -12.49
CA SER A 422 -25.78 21.48 -11.92
C SER A 422 -25.58 22.05 -10.50
N LEU A 423 -24.42 21.82 -9.88
CA LEU A 423 -24.10 22.43 -8.58
C LEU A 423 -23.88 23.94 -8.74
N THR A 424 -24.54 24.70 -7.88
CA THR A 424 -24.46 26.17 -7.87
C THR A 424 -23.96 26.72 -6.54
N TYR A 425 -24.15 25.98 -5.45
CA TYR A 425 -23.74 26.40 -4.12
C TYR A 425 -23.44 25.19 -3.23
N ILE A 426 -22.28 25.18 -2.58
CA ILE A 426 -21.95 24.24 -1.51
C ILE A 426 -21.26 24.99 -0.36
N LYS A 427 -21.79 24.81 0.85
CA LYS A 427 -21.12 25.21 2.08
C LYS A 427 -20.29 24.03 2.60
N ILE A 428 -18.99 24.22 2.68
CA ILE A 428 -18.04 23.30 3.30
C ILE A 428 -18.12 23.47 4.83
N PRO A 429 -18.36 22.40 5.60
CA PRO A 429 -18.33 22.45 7.06
C PRO A 429 -16.93 22.76 7.61
N ASP A 430 -16.84 23.45 8.76
CA ASP A 430 -15.56 23.84 9.40
C ASP A 430 -14.72 22.62 9.86
N SER A 431 -15.35 21.45 9.94
CA SER A 431 -14.70 20.18 10.26
C SER A 431 -13.85 19.63 9.12
N VAL A 432 -14.06 20.09 7.88
CA VAL A 432 -13.34 19.60 6.70
C VAL A 432 -11.91 20.13 6.72
N THR A 433 -10.95 19.23 6.72
CA THR A 433 -9.52 19.55 6.69
C THR A 433 -8.91 19.43 5.30
N LEU A 434 -9.54 18.67 4.39
CA LEU A 434 -9.05 18.42 3.03
C LEU A 434 -10.18 18.43 1.99
N ILE A 435 -9.95 19.16 0.91
CA ILE A 435 -10.66 19.03 -0.38
C ILE A 435 -9.61 18.64 -1.42
N GLY A 436 -9.65 17.42 -1.94
CA GLY A 436 -8.66 16.89 -2.87
C GLY A 436 -8.69 17.54 -4.26
N GLU A 437 -7.64 17.29 -5.04
CA GLU A 437 -7.50 17.76 -6.42
C GLU A 437 -8.78 17.51 -7.24
N ASP A 438 -9.22 18.52 -7.98
CA ASP A 438 -10.38 18.47 -8.87
C ASP A 438 -11.70 18.03 -8.20
N ALA A 439 -11.80 18.02 -6.86
CA ALA A 439 -12.99 17.54 -6.15
C ALA A 439 -14.29 18.20 -6.65
N PHE A 440 -14.24 19.48 -7.00
CA PHE A 440 -15.37 20.24 -7.55
C PHE A 440 -15.06 20.83 -8.94
N SER A 441 -14.07 20.29 -9.64
CA SER A 441 -13.68 20.79 -10.97
C SER A 441 -14.75 20.48 -12.03
N ALA A 442 -14.80 21.31 -13.07
CA ALA A 442 -15.86 21.30 -14.08
C ALA A 442 -17.29 21.46 -13.53
N CYS A 443 -17.46 22.23 -12.46
CA CYS A 443 -18.75 22.71 -11.96
C CYS A 443 -18.90 24.22 -12.27
N PRO A 444 -19.32 24.62 -13.49
CA PRO A 444 -19.10 25.96 -14.02
C PRO A 444 -19.83 27.10 -13.28
N ASN A 445 -20.88 26.78 -12.53
CA ASN A 445 -21.70 27.76 -11.80
C ASN A 445 -21.57 27.64 -10.27
N LEU A 446 -20.62 26.85 -9.76
CA LEU A 446 -20.51 26.54 -8.35
C LEU A 446 -19.82 27.65 -7.56
N GLU A 447 -20.53 28.19 -6.57
CA GLU A 447 -19.97 28.95 -5.46
C GLU A 447 -19.62 28.02 -4.29
N LEU A 448 -18.34 27.94 -3.93
CA LEU A 448 -17.89 27.25 -2.72
C LEU A 448 -17.74 28.26 -1.58
N VAL A 449 -18.40 27.99 -0.45
CA VAL A 449 -18.21 28.71 0.81
C VAL A 449 -17.48 27.81 1.78
N TYR A 450 -16.28 28.22 2.19
CA TYR A 450 -15.42 27.49 3.13
C TYR A 450 -14.79 28.47 4.12
N SER A 451 -14.28 27.93 5.23
CA SER A 451 -13.63 28.70 6.29
C SER A 451 -12.28 29.28 5.85
N ASP A 452 -11.89 30.41 6.44
CA ASP A 452 -10.65 31.12 6.08
C ASP A 452 -9.37 30.30 6.33
N ASP A 453 -9.42 29.29 7.19
CA ASP A 453 -8.31 28.40 7.52
C ASP A 453 -8.13 27.25 6.51
N LEU A 454 -9.07 27.04 5.58
CA LEU A 454 -8.96 26.09 4.50
C LEU A 454 -8.30 26.77 3.27
N LYS A 455 -7.01 26.50 3.05
CA LYS A 455 -6.17 27.22 2.08
C LYS A 455 -6.08 26.49 0.73
N PRO A 456 -6.31 27.17 -0.41
CA PRO A 456 -6.10 26.59 -1.72
C PRO A 456 -4.62 26.26 -1.94
N GLN A 457 -4.37 25.15 -2.61
CA GLN A 457 -3.06 24.62 -2.95
C GLN A 457 -2.79 24.82 -4.45
N THR A 458 -1.54 24.66 -4.85
CA THR A 458 -1.07 24.83 -6.24
C THR A 458 -1.61 23.79 -7.21
N ASP A 459 -1.99 22.61 -6.73
CA ASP A 459 -2.63 21.53 -7.49
C ASP A 459 -4.17 21.67 -7.56
N GLY A 460 -4.73 22.75 -7.01
CA GLY A 460 -6.18 23.00 -6.98
C GLY A 460 -6.92 22.29 -5.84
N SER A 461 -6.21 21.55 -4.98
CA SER A 461 -6.77 21.07 -3.70
C SER A 461 -6.91 22.22 -2.69
N TYR A 462 -7.62 21.97 -1.59
CA TYR A 462 -7.67 22.87 -0.44
C TYR A 462 -7.32 22.11 0.81
N LEU A 463 -6.53 22.74 1.67
CA LEU A 463 -6.03 22.10 2.86
C LEU A 463 -6.04 23.06 4.03
N LYS A 464 -6.53 22.57 5.17
CA LYS A 464 -6.33 23.22 6.45
C LYS A 464 -4.98 22.77 6.94
N THR A 465 -4.08 23.72 7.19
CA THR A 465 -2.72 23.44 7.65
C THR A 465 -2.44 24.16 8.94
N ASP A 466 -1.60 23.55 9.78
CA ASP A 466 -0.90 24.27 10.84
C ASP A 466 0.43 24.81 10.30
N THR A 467 0.99 25.82 10.95
CA THR A 467 2.30 26.39 10.56
C THR A 467 3.33 26.13 11.65
N ILE A 468 4.43 25.50 11.28
CA ILE A 468 5.65 25.38 12.09
C ILE A 468 6.63 26.47 11.65
N ILE A 469 7.31 27.14 12.58
CA ILE A 469 8.38 28.09 12.26
C ILE A 469 9.71 27.47 12.64
N LEU A 470 10.69 27.47 11.74
CA LEU A 470 12.07 27.04 11.98
C LEU A 470 13.03 28.21 11.87
N GLU A 471 13.87 28.41 12.88
CA GLU A 471 15.03 29.31 12.76
C GLU A 471 16.18 28.61 12.03
N GLY A 472 16.72 29.22 10.98
CA GLY A 472 17.91 28.70 10.31
C GLY A 472 18.48 29.68 9.31
N THR A 473 19.37 29.19 8.45
CA THR A 473 20.04 30.03 7.44
C THR A 473 19.82 29.44 6.05
N TYR A 474 19.25 30.22 5.12
CA TYR A 474 19.28 29.89 3.70
C TYR A 474 20.65 30.27 3.09
N LYS A 475 21.28 29.29 2.45
CA LYS A 475 22.64 29.39 1.91
C LYS A 475 22.63 29.50 0.39
N TYR A 476 22.34 30.70 -0.11
CA TYR A 476 22.34 31.00 -1.55
C TYR A 476 23.73 30.88 -2.18
N SER A 477 24.79 31.15 -1.43
CA SER A 477 26.17 30.95 -1.89
C SER A 477 26.43 29.48 -2.27
N LEU A 478 26.12 28.55 -1.36
CA LEU A 478 26.27 27.12 -1.58
C LEU A 478 25.35 26.56 -2.68
N ALA A 479 24.13 27.10 -2.80
CA ALA A 479 23.23 26.75 -3.89
C ALA A 479 23.83 27.02 -5.28
N ASN A 480 24.55 28.14 -5.43
CA ASN A 480 25.26 28.48 -6.67
C ASN A 480 26.49 27.59 -6.92
N GLU A 481 27.22 27.21 -5.88
CA GLU A 481 28.34 26.25 -6.00
C GLU A 481 27.85 24.87 -6.47
N VAL A 482 26.75 24.38 -5.91
CA VAL A 482 26.11 23.13 -6.36
C VAL A 482 25.70 23.22 -7.82
N LEU A 483 25.11 24.34 -8.27
CA LEU A 483 24.77 24.51 -9.67
C LEU A 483 26.00 24.39 -10.59
N ALA A 484 27.13 24.97 -10.18
CA ALA A 484 28.38 24.86 -10.95
C ALA A 484 28.83 23.40 -11.07
N LEU A 485 28.78 22.63 -9.98
CA LEU A 485 29.14 21.20 -9.97
C LEU A 485 28.16 20.34 -10.78
N VAL A 486 26.86 20.60 -10.68
CA VAL A 486 25.84 19.96 -11.53
C VAL A 486 26.14 20.18 -13.00
N ASN A 487 26.45 21.42 -13.38
CA ASN A 487 26.77 21.76 -14.77
C ASN A 487 28.08 21.14 -15.24
N GLN A 488 29.05 20.95 -14.34
CA GLN A 488 30.28 20.21 -14.64
C GLN A 488 29.97 18.73 -14.94
N GLU A 489 29.16 18.06 -14.13
CA GLU A 489 28.76 16.66 -14.37
C GLU A 489 27.93 16.51 -15.65
N ARG A 490 27.03 17.45 -15.92
CA ARG A 490 26.25 17.47 -17.17
C ARG A 490 27.15 17.69 -18.38
N GLN A 491 28.13 18.57 -18.30
CA GLN A 491 29.12 18.77 -19.37
C GLN A 491 29.95 17.51 -19.62
N ASN A 492 30.38 16.81 -18.56
CA ASN A 492 31.08 15.51 -18.66
C ASN A 492 30.23 14.45 -19.37
N ALA A 493 28.90 14.51 -19.21
CA ALA A 493 27.94 13.63 -19.89
C ALA A 493 27.50 14.13 -21.28
N GLY A 494 28.03 15.25 -21.78
CA GLY A 494 27.67 15.82 -23.08
C GLY A 494 26.31 16.51 -23.12
N LEU A 495 25.80 16.98 -21.98
CA LEU A 495 24.50 17.65 -21.84
C LEU A 495 24.66 19.17 -21.69
N ASN A 496 23.61 19.91 -22.05
CA ASN A 496 23.57 21.36 -21.86
C ASN A 496 23.52 21.72 -20.36
N PRO A 497 24.17 22.82 -19.94
CA PRO A 497 24.09 23.32 -18.57
C PRO A 497 22.66 23.78 -18.23
N LEU A 498 22.27 23.60 -16.98
CA LEU A 498 21.04 24.14 -16.41
C LEU A 498 21.24 25.57 -15.95
N SER A 499 20.16 26.35 -16.01
CA SER A 499 20.10 27.71 -15.46
C SER A 499 19.29 27.72 -14.17
N MET A 500 19.76 28.48 -13.16
CA MET A 500 18.98 28.69 -11.93
C MET A 500 17.68 29.44 -12.29
N ASP A 501 16.53 28.91 -11.89
CA ASP A 501 15.22 29.58 -12.02
C ASP A 501 14.77 30.15 -10.67
N GLN A 502 14.27 31.38 -10.67
CA GLN A 502 13.86 32.11 -9.46
C GLN A 502 12.72 31.41 -8.69
N ASP A 503 11.73 30.84 -9.38
CA ASP A 503 10.59 30.20 -8.73
C ASP A 503 11.01 28.83 -8.17
N LEU A 504 11.77 28.06 -8.95
CA LEU A 504 12.34 26.80 -8.49
C LEU A 504 13.31 27.00 -7.33
N LEU A 505 14.14 28.05 -7.34
CA LEU A 505 15.06 28.37 -6.25
C LEU A 505 14.30 28.70 -4.96
N SER A 506 13.28 29.56 -5.05
CA SER A 506 12.44 29.90 -3.90
C SER A 506 11.74 28.65 -3.34
N ALA A 507 11.15 27.85 -4.23
CA ALA A 507 10.50 26.60 -3.87
C ALA A 507 11.47 25.59 -3.24
N ALA A 508 12.68 25.44 -3.78
CA ALA A 508 13.70 24.54 -3.25
C ALA A 508 14.22 25.00 -1.88
N MET A 509 14.35 26.32 -1.64
CA MET A 509 14.69 26.86 -0.32
C MET A 509 13.60 26.51 0.71
N THR A 510 12.33 26.80 0.42
CA THR A 510 11.22 26.39 1.29
C THR A 510 11.22 24.88 1.51
N ARG A 511 11.37 24.10 0.43
CA ARG A 511 11.41 22.64 0.49
C ARG A 511 12.54 22.12 1.38
N SER A 512 13.72 22.75 1.36
CA SER A 512 14.84 22.40 2.25
C SER A 512 14.56 22.67 3.72
N SER A 513 13.63 23.58 4.05
CA SER A 513 13.14 23.75 5.42
C SER A 513 12.07 22.71 5.79
N GLU A 514 11.23 22.29 4.84
CA GLU A 514 10.28 21.19 5.05
C GLU A 514 11.01 19.87 5.32
N THR A 515 12.09 19.57 4.59
CA THR A 515 12.90 18.36 4.80
C THR A 515 13.66 18.34 6.12
N ALA A 516 13.79 19.49 6.78
CA ALA A 516 14.25 19.54 8.17
C ALA A 516 13.17 18.99 9.12
N ILE A 517 11.88 19.20 8.86
CA ILE A 517 10.82 18.65 9.71
C ILE A 517 10.58 17.17 9.38
N ASP A 518 10.48 16.86 8.09
CA ASP A 518 10.13 15.53 7.58
C ASP A 518 10.98 15.22 6.34
N PHE A 519 12.02 14.40 6.52
CA PHE A 519 12.97 14.07 5.46
C PHE A 519 12.38 12.99 4.53
N SER A 520 11.41 13.40 3.72
CA SER A 520 10.61 12.56 2.82
C SER A 520 10.50 13.21 1.44
N HIS A 521 10.19 12.44 0.40
CA HIS A 521 9.74 12.95 -0.91
C HIS A 521 8.25 13.34 -0.93
N THR A 522 7.60 13.31 0.22
CA THR A 522 6.30 13.93 0.45
C THR A 522 6.50 15.21 1.25
N ARG A 523 5.72 16.25 0.97
CA ARG A 523 5.73 17.49 1.74
C ARG A 523 5.18 17.26 3.15
N THR A 524 5.48 18.17 4.06
CA THR A 524 5.02 18.10 5.46
C THR A 524 3.50 18.25 5.60
N ASN A 525 2.86 18.88 4.62
CA ASN A 525 1.42 18.95 4.42
C ASN A 525 0.85 17.76 3.61
N GLY A 526 1.67 16.73 3.42
CA GLY A 526 1.43 15.45 2.73
C GLY A 526 1.02 15.50 1.25
N LEU A 527 1.23 16.64 0.59
CA LEU A 527 1.21 16.73 -0.87
C LEU A 527 2.51 16.17 -1.48
N GLU A 528 2.48 15.85 -2.77
CA GLU A 528 3.66 15.45 -3.56
C GLU A 528 4.75 16.54 -3.52
N CYS A 529 6.03 16.15 -3.51
CA CYS A 529 7.15 17.10 -3.37
C CYS A 529 7.17 18.21 -4.43
N PHE A 530 6.85 17.90 -5.68
CA PHE A 530 6.87 18.86 -6.79
C PHE A 530 5.63 19.78 -6.80
N SER A 531 4.60 19.52 -5.98
CA SER A 531 3.44 20.44 -5.85
C SER A 531 3.87 21.84 -5.39
N ILE A 532 5.01 21.97 -4.70
CA ILE A 532 5.53 23.25 -4.21
C ILE A 532 5.79 24.29 -5.31
N SER A 533 5.91 23.87 -6.57
CA SER A 533 6.01 24.77 -7.72
C SER A 533 5.48 24.11 -8.99
N THR A 534 4.67 24.84 -9.76
CA THR A 534 4.16 24.37 -11.06
C THR A 534 5.26 24.16 -12.11
N LYS A 535 6.49 24.65 -11.87
CA LYS A 535 7.67 24.41 -12.72
C LYS A 535 8.47 23.17 -12.32
N ALA A 536 8.24 22.61 -11.12
CA ALA A 536 9.00 21.47 -10.64
C ALA A 536 8.48 20.17 -11.28
N SER A 537 9.38 19.32 -11.74
CA SER A 537 9.05 18.05 -12.40
C SER A 537 9.87 16.86 -11.89
N ALA A 538 10.90 17.11 -11.09
CA ALA A 538 11.67 16.10 -10.37
C ALA A 538 12.35 16.74 -9.15
N GLU A 539 12.67 15.92 -8.14
CA GLU A 539 13.32 16.34 -6.90
C GLU A 539 14.50 15.42 -6.57
N ASN A 540 15.59 16.01 -6.08
CA ASN A 540 16.60 15.30 -5.28
C ASN A 540 16.65 15.92 -3.89
N ILE A 541 16.73 15.12 -2.84
CA ILE A 541 16.93 15.60 -1.46
C ILE A 541 18.19 14.98 -0.87
N ALA A 542 18.85 15.71 0.04
CA ALA A 542 20.01 15.22 0.79
C ALA A 542 20.15 15.98 2.11
N ALA A 543 20.87 15.42 3.07
CA ALA A 543 21.13 16.06 4.36
C ALA A 543 22.52 15.71 4.90
N GLY A 544 23.00 16.54 5.83
CA GLY A 544 24.20 16.28 6.64
C GLY A 544 25.52 16.76 6.03
N SER A 545 25.66 16.80 4.70
CA SER A 545 26.85 17.40 4.09
C SER A 545 26.87 18.93 4.26
N SER A 546 27.95 19.48 4.80
CA SER A 546 28.09 20.93 4.98
C SER A 546 28.70 21.64 3.75
N THR A 547 29.03 20.93 2.68
CA THR A 547 29.70 21.47 1.48
C THR A 547 28.98 21.09 0.20
N ALA A 548 29.10 21.94 -0.83
CA ALA A 548 28.55 21.70 -2.16
C ALA A 548 29.13 20.42 -2.82
N ALA A 549 30.43 20.18 -2.67
CA ALA A 549 31.09 18.97 -3.17
C ALA A 549 30.57 17.71 -2.47
N GLY A 550 30.44 17.74 -1.14
CA GLY A 550 29.98 16.56 -0.39
C GLY A 550 28.54 16.19 -0.69
N VAL A 551 27.65 17.17 -0.93
CA VAL A 551 26.26 16.87 -1.32
C VAL A 551 26.19 16.39 -2.78
N MET A 552 27.04 16.93 -3.66
CA MET A 552 27.13 16.45 -5.03
C MET A 552 27.58 14.98 -5.08
N ASP A 553 28.56 14.59 -4.27
CA ASP A 553 28.98 13.19 -4.13
C ASP A 553 27.83 12.29 -3.66
N GLN A 554 27.01 12.74 -2.70
CA GLN A 554 25.83 12.00 -2.25
C GLN A 554 24.83 11.78 -3.38
N TRP A 555 24.50 12.81 -4.15
CA TRP A 555 23.56 12.69 -5.26
C TRP A 555 24.13 11.84 -6.41
N MET A 556 25.41 11.97 -6.75
CA MET A 556 26.02 11.20 -7.84
C MET A 556 26.24 9.72 -7.49
N ASN A 557 26.29 9.37 -6.19
CA ASN A 557 26.34 8.00 -5.72
C ASN A 557 24.96 7.34 -5.56
N SER A 558 23.86 8.08 -5.78
CA SER A 558 22.50 7.55 -5.82
C SER A 558 22.04 7.41 -7.27
N GLU A 559 21.62 6.21 -7.69
CA GLU A 559 21.19 5.95 -9.07
C GLU A 559 20.04 6.89 -9.50
N GLY A 560 19.05 7.10 -8.62
CA GLY A 560 17.91 7.96 -8.89
C GLY A 560 18.28 9.44 -8.97
N HIS A 561 19.06 9.94 -8.00
CA HIS A 561 19.44 11.35 -7.97
C HIS A 561 20.38 11.71 -9.13
N LYS A 562 21.33 10.82 -9.44
CA LYS A 562 22.20 10.94 -10.62
C LYS A 562 21.39 10.95 -11.92
N ALA A 563 20.38 10.09 -12.04
CA ALA A 563 19.52 10.05 -13.21
C ALA A 563 18.79 11.39 -13.42
N ASN A 564 18.28 12.01 -12.36
CA ASN A 564 17.65 13.33 -12.44
C ASN A 564 18.63 14.42 -12.89
N ILE A 565 19.84 14.46 -12.31
CA ILE A 565 20.89 15.44 -12.68
C ILE A 565 21.29 15.31 -14.16
N LEU A 566 21.37 14.08 -14.67
CA LEU A 566 21.80 13.77 -16.03
C LEU A 566 20.64 13.59 -17.03
N ASP A 567 19.43 14.01 -16.67
CA ASP A 567 18.31 13.98 -17.60
C ASP A 567 18.40 15.18 -18.56
N GLY A 568 18.40 14.87 -19.87
CA GLY A 568 18.49 15.87 -20.93
C GLY A 568 17.22 16.70 -21.15
N ARG A 569 16.11 16.38 -20.46
CA ARG A 569 14.83 17.11 -20.57
C ARG A 569 14.81 18.42 -19.79
N TRP A 570 15.71 18.60 -18.83
CA TRP A 570 15.73 19.76 -17.96
C TRP A 570 16.49 20.93 -18.60
N ASN A 571 15.92 22.13 -18.44
CA ASN A 571 16.52 23.40 -18.86
C ASN A 571 16.80 24.31 -17.66
N SER A 572 16.09 24.11 -16.55
CA SER A 572 16.17 24.91 -15.34
C SER A 572 16.30 24.05 -14.08
N ILE A 573 16.83 24.66 -13.03
CA ILE A 573 16.99 24.04 -11.71
C ILE A 573 16.77 25.09 -10.61
N GLY A 574 16.27 24.66 -9.47
CA GLY A 574 16.35 25.36 -8.20
C GLY A 574 17.15 24.53 -7.21
N VAL A 575 18.09 25.16 -6.49
CA VAL A 575 18.88 24.49 -5.45
C VAL A 575 18.60 25.11 -4.10
N GLY A 576 17.97 24.35 -3.21
CA GLY A 576 17.70 24.70 -1.82
C GLY A 576 18.84 24.27 -0.91
N CYS A 577 19.21 25.13 0.03
CA CYS A 577 20.16 24.83 1.07
C CYS A 577 19.75 25.56 2.37
N PHE A 578 19.27 24.80 3.35
CA PHE A 578 18.84 25.31 4.64
C PHE A 578 19.69 24.70 5.76
N VAL A 579 20.30 25.55 6.57
CA VAL A 579 21.07 25.12 7.74
C VAL A 579 20.25 25.34 9.00
N HIS A 580 19.99 24.26 9.72
CA HIS A 580 19.23 24.29 10.97
C HIS A 580 19.94 23.42 12.02
N ASN A 581 20.24 24.01 13.17
CA ASN A 581 20.92 23.32 14.29
C ASN A 581 22.21 22.57 13.90
N GLY A 582 22.99 23.14 12.99
CA GLY A 582 24.26 22.57 12.52
C GLY A 582 24.12 21.45 11.49
N VAL A 583 22.89 21.10 11.08
CA VAL A 583 22.61 20.18 9.98
C VAL A 583 22.23 20.98 8.74
N THR A 584 22.80 20.63 7.59
CA THR A 584 22.47 21.23 6.31
C THR A 584 21.52 20.31 5.53
N TYR A 585 20.40 20.85 5.08
CA TYR A 585 19.38 20.21 4.28
C TYR A 585 19.41 20.75 2.86
N TRP A 586 19.38 19.86 1.88
CA TRP A 586 19.58 20.17 0.48
C TRP A 586 18.43 19.65 -0.37
N VAL A 587 18.03 20.44 -1.35
CA VAL A 587 17.01 20.07 -2.33
C VAL A 587 17.43 20.54 -3.72
N GLN A 588 17.24 19.72 -4.74
CA GLN A 588 17.24 20.14 -6.14
C GLN A 588 15.84 19.95 -6.71
N LEU A 589 15.29 21.00 -7.33
CA LEU A 589 14.06 20.90 -8.12
C LEU A 589 14.40 21.16 -9.59
N PHE A 590 13.99 20.27 -10.47
CA PHE A 590 14.28 20.37 -11.90
C PHE A 590 13.05 20.79 -12.71
N GLY A 591 13.26 21.63 -13.72
CA GLY A 591 12.21 22.12 -14.61
C GLY A 591 12.59 22.02 -16.09
N SER A 592 11.59 21.78 -16.93
CA SER A 592 11.72 21.77 -18.40
C SER A 592 11.51 23.17 -19.03
N ALA A 593 10.89 24.09 -18.29
CA ALA A 593 10.67 25.46 -18.74
C ALA A 593 11.97 26.29 -18.71
N ASN A 594 12.01 27.34 -19.53
CA ASN A 594 13.12 28.31 -19.55
C ASN A 594 13.24 29.02 -18.20
N ALA A 595 14.47 29.16 -17.70
CA ALA A 595 14.74 29.78 -16.42
C ALA A 595 14.48 31.29 -16.43
N SER A 596 13.85 31.77 -15.37
CA SER A 596 13.84 33.18 -15.00
C SER A 596 15.01 33.43 -14.05
N ALA A 597 16.03 34.17 -14.50
CA ALA A 597 17.26 34.36 -13.73
C ALA A 597 16.96 35.00 -12.36
N PRO A 598 17.44 34.42 -11.24
CA PRO A 598 17.19 34.96 -9.93
C PRO A 598 17.97 36.25 -9.67
N ALA A 599 17.44 37.07 -8.76
CA ALA A 599 18.24 38.17 -8.20
C ALA A 599 19.42 37.60 -7.39
N SER A 600 20.58 38.25 -7.46
CA SER A 600 21.71 37.89 -6.61
C SER A 600 21.32 38.07 -5.14
N MET A 601 21.32 36.98 -4.38
CA MET A 601 20.92 36.94 -2.97
C MET A 601 22.10 36.49 -2.11
N ALA A 602 22.38 37.25 -1.06
CA ALA A 602 23.32 36.85 -0.01
C ALA A 602 22.69 35.77 0.88
N ASP A 603 23.50 35.00 1.62
CA ASP A 603 23.01 34.09 2.67
C ASP A 603 22.17 34.86 3.72
N GLN A 604 21.07 34.26 4.19
CA GLN A 604 20.13 34.94 5.09
C GLN A 604 19.72 34.05 6.25
N ASN A 605 19.72 34.61 7.46
CA ASN A 605 19.00 34.00 8.58
C ASN A 605 17.51 34.22 8.39
N VAL A 606 16.72 33.16 8.56
CA VAL A 606 15.29 33.14 8.28
C VAL A 606 14.52 32.45 9.40
N LEU A 607 13.28 32.89 9.57
CA LEU A 607 12.23 32.14 10.27
C LEU A 607 11.39 31.44 9.19
N ALA A 608 11.82 30.25 8.79
CA ALA A 608 11.16 29.47 7.75
C ALA A 608 9.80 28.98 8.24
N LYS A 609 8.72 29.37 7.56
CA LYS A 609 7.36 28.92 7.86
C LYS A 609 7.06 27.67 7.04
N VAL A 610 6.79 26.58 7.71
CA VAL A 610 6.51 25.26 7.13
C VAL A 610 5.08 24.87 7.43
N GLU A 611 4.30 24.64 6.37
CA GLU A 611 2.91 24.19 6.49
C GLU A 611 2.85 22.67 6.75
N VAL A 612 2.01 22.26 7.67
CA VAL A 612 1.86 20.85 8.07
C VAL A 612 0.40 20.43 8.15
N TYR A 613 0.15 19.14 7.95
CA TYR A 613 -1.16 18.58 8.25
C TYR A 613 -1.52 18.80 9.74
N PRO A 614 -2.73 19.30 10.05
CA PRO A 614 -3.16 19.50 11.42
C PRO A 614 -3.10 18.20 12.21
N GLY A 615 -2.47 18.23 13.37
CA GLY A 615 -2.32 17.06 14.23
C GLY A 615 -1.35 15.96 13.74
N LYS A 616 -0.69 16.12 12.58
CA LYS A 616 0.33 15.16 12.09
C LYS A 616 1.54 15.10 13.02
N TYR A 617 1.87 16.21 13.68
CA TYR A 617 3.03 16.33 14.55
C TYR A 617 2.61 16.70 15.98
N THR A 618 3.29 16.13 16.98
CA THR A 618 3.15 16.55 18.39
C THR A 618 4.29 17.51 18.75
N ILE A 619 4.02 18.48 19.64
CA ILE A 619 5.08 19.24 20.29
C ILE A 619 5.43 18.56 21.62
N GLY A 620 6.72 18.32 21.82
CA GLY A 620 7.34 17.93 23.09
C GLY A 620 8.12 19.09 23.71
N LEU A 621 8.87 18.80 24.78
CA LEU A 621 9.85 19.70 25.36
C LEU A 621 11.26 19.12 25.20
N SER A 622 12.27 19.99 25.18
CA SER A 622 13.70 19.63 25.11
C SER A 622 14.12 18.62 26.17
N ASN A 623 13.37 18.55 27.28
CA ASN A 623 13.46 17.53 28.31
C ASN A 623 12.06 17.18 28.81
N THR A 624 11.78 15.89 28.99
CA THR A 624 10.56 15.42 29.68
C THR A 624 10.76 15.37 31.20
N ASP A 625 12.01 15.28 31.65
CA ASP A 625 12.38 15.23 33.06
C ASP A 625 13.70 16.00 33.30
N LEU A 626 13.74 16.76 34.39
CA LEU A 626 14.91 17.53 34.85
C LEU A 626 15.16 17.26 36.32
N THR A 627 16.40 16.99 36.68
CA THR A 627 16.86 17.03 38.09
C THR A 627 17.78 18.22 38.26
N LEU A 628 17.43 19.13 39.16
CA LEU A 628 18.12 20.40 39.39
C LEU A 628 18.41 20.55 40.89
N ASN A 629 19.53 21.16 41.25
CA ASN A 629 19.73 21.57 42.63
C ASN A 629 19.03 22.91 42.90
N SER A 630 18.66 23.14 44.16
CA SER A 630 18.13 24.43 44.59
C SER A 630 19.08 25.57 44.18
N GLY A 631 18.58 26.53 43.39
CA GLY A 631 19.34 27.64 42.81
C GLY A 631 19.75 27.46 41.35
N ASP A 632 19.65 26.26 40.78
CA ASP A 632 19.98 25.99 39.38
C ASP A 632 18.93 26.57 38.42
N THR A 633 19.37 26.90 37.21
CA THR A 633 18.48 27.27 36.11
C THR A 633 18.68 26.37 34.89
N ARG A 634 17.59 26.05 34.19
CA ARG A 634 17.62 25.28 32.94
C ARG A 634 16.58 25.81 31.96
N GLU A 635 16.98 26.00 30.71
CA GLU A 635 16.04 26.38 29.66
C GLU A 635 15.30 25.14 29.11
N LEU A 636 13.98 25.23 29.03
CA LEU A 636 13.13 24.29 28.31
C LEU A 636 12.66 24.92 27.01
N ARG A 637 12.67 24.15 25.92
CA ARG A 637 12.24 24.59 24.59
C ARG A 637 11.22 23.62 23.99
N PRO A 638 10.14 24.07 23.34
CA PRO A 638 9.25 23.20 22.58
C PRO A 638 9.99 22.56 21.40
N VAL A 639 9.72 21.28 21.13
CA VAL A 639 10.37 20.49 20.05
C VAL A 639 9.36 19.67 19.27
N ILE A 640 9.55 19.48 17.96
CA ILE A 640 8.80 18.47 17.19
C ILE A 640 9.68 17.24 16.95
N GLN A 641 9.12 16.04 17.14
CA GLN A 641 9.79 14.79 16.80
C GLN A 641 9.64 14.45 15.32
N ASN A 642 10.77 14.26 14.63
CA ASN A 642 10.84 13.73 13.27
C ASN A 642 10.76 12.18 13.32
N PRO A 643 9.79 11.52 12.65
CA PRO A 643 9.61 10.07 12.72
C PRO A 643 10.68 9.19 12.03
N GLY A 644 11.69 9.76 11.35
CA GLY A 644 12.58 8.96 10.48
C GLY A 644 14.09 9.02 10.77
N TRP A 645 14.55 9.90 11.66
CA TRP A 645 15.98 10.11 11.99
C TRP A 645 16.15 10.47 13.48
N GLU A 646 17.32 10.20 14.08
CA GLU A 646 17.64 10.77 15.40
C GLU A 646 17.66 12.32 15.30
N SER A 647 16.62 12.92 15.86
CA SER A 647 16.49 14.32 16.29
C SER A 647 16.75 15.39 15.22
N VAL A 648 15.72 15.78 14.46
CA VAL A 648 15.67 17.18 14.02
C VAL A 648 15.12 18.01 15.16
N ARG A 649 15.98 18.85 15.75
CA ARG A 649 15.62 19.81 16.80
C ARG A 649 14.77 20.95 16.22
N ALA A 650 13.56 20.70 15.74
CA ALA A 650 12.68 21.77 15.32
C ALA A 650 12.21 22.56 16.56
N VAL A 651 12.74 23.78 16.76
CA VAL A 651 12.20 24.74 17.72
C VAL A 651 10.94 25.32 17.08
N LEU A 652 9.77 24.94 17.56
CA LEU A 652 8.53 25.62 17.20
C LEU A 652 8.44 26.88 18.07
N ILE A 653 8.26 28.05 17.47
CA ILE A 653 7.71 29.26 18.08
C ILE A 653 6.53 29.65 17.18
N PRO A 654 5.36 30.00 17.75
CA PRO A 654 5.00 31.40 17.61
C PRO A 654 4.89 32.07 18.98
N GLU A 655 4.98 33.39 18.94
CA GLU A 655 5.32 34.38 19.97
C GLU A 655 4.49 34.38 21.29
N ASN A 656 3.68 33.36 21.58
CA ASN A 656 2.69 33.35 22.68
C ASN A 656 2.55 32.00 23.42
N TYR A 657 3.61 31.21 23.57
CA TYR A 657 3.55 30.04 24.47
C TYR A 657 3.15 30.43 25.89
N GLN A 658 2.20 29.70 26.44
CA GLN A 658 1.84 29.82 27.84
C GLN A 658 2.65 28.81 28.64
N TRP A 659 3.57 29.31 29.45
CA TRP A 659 4.38 28.50 30.37
C TRP A 659 3.76 28.54 31.75
N GLN A 660 3.60 27.36 32.34
CA GLN A 660 3.03 27.21 33.68
C GLN A 660 3.86 26.23 34.50
N SER A 661 4.07 26.53 35.77
CA SER A 661 4.55 25.57 36.77
C SER A 661 3.40 25.12 37.64
N SER A 662 3.33 23.81 37.94
CA SER A 662 2.39 23.26 38.93
C SER A 662 2.70 23.70 40.36
N ASP A 663 3.97 24.06 40.66
CA ASP A 663 4.39 24.62 41.95
C ASP A 663 5.60 25.56 41.75
N THR A 664 5.34 26.85 41.62
CA THR A 664 6.37 27.89 41.43
C THR A 664 7.33 28.02 42.61
N SER A 665 6.94 27.54 43.79
CA SER A 665 7.81 27.55 44.97
C SER A 665 8.85 26.43 44.94
N VAL A 666 8.62 25.37 44.16
CA VAL A 666 9.60 24.30 43.86
C VAL A 666 10.41 24.63 42.62
N ALA A 667 9.76 24.92 41.49
CA ALA A 667 10.42 25.37 40.28
C ALA A 667 9.56 26.41 39.56
N ALA A 668 10.10 27.60 39.31
CA ALA A 668 9.43 28.64 38.53
C ALA A 668 9.83 28.55 37.06
N VAL A 669 8.98 29.01 36.14
CA VAL A 669 9.28 29.13 34.71
C VAL A 669 8.87 30.51 34.21
N ASN A 670 9.69 31.15 33.39
CA ASN A 670 9.35 32.45 32.78
C ASN A 670 8.74 32.28 31.38
N SER A 671 8.40 33.39 30.72
CA SER A 671 7.80 33.39 29.37
C SER A 671 8.73 32.86 28.27
N SER A 672 10.03 32.74 28.51
CA SER A 672 11.00 32.17 27.57
C SER A 672 11.29 30.68 27.82
N GLY A 673 10.60 30.04 28.78
CA GLY A 673 10.85 28.65 29.15
C GLY A 673 12.06 28.43 30.06
N LEU A 674 12.65 29.50 30.62
CA LEU A 674 13.73 29.37 31.60
C LEU A 674 13.15 28.92 32.96
N VAL A 675 13.51 27.71 33.37
CA VAL A 675 13.15 27.12 34.65
C VAL A 675 14.18 27.50 35.71
N THR A 676 13.72 27.93 36.89
CA THR A 676 14.54 28.21 38.07
C THR A 676 14.12 27.27 39.20
N ALA A 677 15.05 26.44 39.68
CA ALA A 677 14.85 25.55 40.80
C ALA A 677 14.96 26.32 42.13
N ASN A 678 13.89 26.30 42.93
CA ASN A 678 13.76 27.18 44.10
C ASN A 678 13.91 26.44 45.43
N LYS A 679 13.21 25.32 45.63
CA LYS A 679 13.27 24.52 46.86
C LYS A 679 13.09 23.03 46.55
N PRO A 680 13.57 22.11 47.42
CA PRO A 680 13.39 20.69 47.20
C PRO A 680 11.94 20.27 47.04
N GLY A 681 11.68 19.38 46.08
CA GLY A 681 10.35 18.91 45.74
C GLY A 681 10.23 18.58 44.26
N GLN A 682 9.01 18.36 43.79
CA GLN A 682 8.73 18.11 42.38
C GLN A 682 7.68 19.10 41.87
N ALA A 683 7.92 19.67 40.69
CA ALA A 683 6.99 20.53 39.98
C ALA A 683 6.94 20.12 38.50
N VAL A 684 5.77 20.25 37.88
CA VAL A 684 5.59 20.00 36.45
C VAL A 684 5.53 21.33 35.73
N ILE A 685 6.45 21.53 34.80
CA ILE A 685 6.44 22.66 33.87
C ILE A 685 5.66 22.25 32.64
N THR A 686 4.62 23.00 32.29
CA THR A 686 3.78 22.79 31.11
C THR A 686 3.96 23.96 30.15
N VAL A 687 4.06 23.66 28.86
CA VAL A 687 3.93 24.63 27.78
C VAL A 687 2.67 24.29 26.98
N SER A 688 1.94 25.31 26.52
CA SER A 688 0.84 25.14 25.58
C SER A 688 0.74 26.30 24.60
N THR A 689 0.14 26.05 23.45
CA THR A 689 -0.32 27.12 22.55
C THR A 689 -1.53 27.84 23.18
N ALA A 690 -1.78 29.09 22.78
CA ALA A 690 -2.83 29.92 23.36
C ALA A 690 -4.25 29.38 23.11
N ASP A 691 -4.45 28.62 22.02
CA ASP A 691 -5.68 27.92 21.67
C ASP A 691 -5.82 26.54 22.33
N GLY A 692 -4.78 26.06 23.02
CA GLY A 692 -4.75 24.76 23.69
C GLY A 692 -4.65 23.55 22.75
N THR A 693 -4.54 23.77 21.43
CA THR A 693 -4.41 22.71 20.42
C THR A 693 -3.19 21.82 20.70
N TYR A 694 -2.15 22.41 21.29
CA TYR A 694 -0.93 21.70 21.61
C TYR A 694 -0.45 21.94 23.04
N SER A 695 0.10 20.90 23.66
CA SER A 695 0.68 20.99 25.00
C SER A 695 1.78 19.95 25.24
N ALA A 696 2.81 20.32 26.01
CA ALA A 696 3.89 19.44 26.44
C ALA A 696 4.27 19.69 27.90
N LYS A 697 4.84 18.67 28.56
CA LYS A 697 5.16 18.69 30.00
C LYS A 697 6.58 18.21 30.28
N CYS A 698 7.19 18.82 31.30
CA CYS A 698 8.47 18.45 31.87
C CYS A 698 8.34 18.33 33.39
N THR A 699 8.75 17.20 33.95
CA THR A 699 8.83 17.01 35.40
C THR A 699 10.16 17.53 35.93
N VAL A 700 10.14 18.53 36.80
CA VAL A 700 11.33 19.10 37.44
C VAL A 700 11.40 18.61 38.89
N THR A 701 12.43 17.83 39.19
CA THR A 701 12.77 17.39 40.54
C THR A 701 13.89 18.26 41.08
N VAL A 702 13.63 18.97 42.18
CA VAL A 702 14.61 19.82 42.85
C VAL A 702 15.17 19.12 44.07
N SER A 703 16.50 19.01 44.16
CA SER A 703 17.23 18.44 45.30
C SER A 703 17.95 19.53 46.11
N ASN A 704 18.14 19.29 47.42
CA ASN A 704 19.05 20.11 48.22
C ASN A 704 20.50 19.73 47.88
N PRO A 705 21.43 20.70 47.88
CA PRO A 705 22.85 20.37 47.90
C PRO A 705 23.13 19.59 49.20
N SER A 706 23.60 18.37 49.08
CA SER A 706 23.81 17.46 50.21
C SER A 706 24.85 18.02 51.19
N GLY A 707 24.40 18.33 52.40
CA GLY A 707 25.23 18.55 53.58
C GLY A 707 25.10 17.39 54.58
N ASP A 708 26.23 16.71 54.79
CA ASP A 708 26.75 15.97 55.95
C ASP A 708 25.85 15.06 56.82
N ASN A 709 26.29 13.79 57.04
CA ASN A 709 26.21 13.20 58.38
C ASN A 709 27.23 12.06 58.66
N SER A 710 27.94 12.27 59.76
CA SER A 710 28.89 11.47 60.54
C SER A 710 28.66 9.98 60.83
N GLY A 711 29.77 9.26 61.04
CA GLY A 711 29.85 7.95 61.72
C GLY A 711 31.29 7.41 61.76
N GLY A 712 31.99 7.51 62.90
CA GLY A 712 33.46 7.32 63.02
C GLY A 712 33.98 5.88 63.10
N ASN A 713 35.29 5.69 62.92
CA ASN A 713 36.24 5.33 64.00
C ASN A 713 37.68 5.00 63.47
N THR A 714 38.66 5.69 64.08
CA THR A 714 40.08 5.34 64.37
C THR A 714 41.14 5.00 63.30
N GLY A 715 42.18 5.87 63.30
CA GLY A 715 43.62 5.54 63.25
C GLY A 715 44.28 5.72 61.88
N GLY A 716 45.36 6.48 61.66
CA GLY A 716 46.25 7.28 62.49
C GLY A 716 47.49 7.66 61.67
N ASN A 717 48.06 8.82 61.97
CA ASN A 717 49.47 9.23 61.75
C ASN A 717 49.91 10.06 60.50
N THR A 718 49.96 11.39 60.73
CA THR A 718 51.08 12.36 60.59
C THR A 718 51.61 12.90 59.25
N GLY A 719 51.58 14.24 59.18
CA GLY A 719 52.49 15.15 58.45
C GLY A 719 51.78 15.85 57.27
N GLY A 720 51.54 17.15 57.16
CA GLY A 720 52.11 18.36 57.78
C GLY A 720 52.58 19.31 56.67
N GLY A 721 51.85 20.41 56.39
CA GLY A 721 52.37 21.52 55.55
C GLY A 721 51.39 22.22 54.59
N THR A 722 50.84 23.34 55.07
CA THR A 722 50.59 24.65 54.40
C THR A 722 49.92 24.81 53.02
N ASP A 723 48.83 25.59 53.06
CA ASP A 723 48.40 26.71 52.20
C ASP A 723 48.01 26.56 50.71
N ASN A 724 46.73 26.88 50.50
CA ASN A 724 46.10 27.72 49.48
C ASN A 724 46.18 27.36 47.97
N GLY A 725 45.00 27.06 47.40
CA GLY A 725 44.69 27.37 46.01
C GLY A 725 43.48 26.62 45.41
N GLY A 726 42.30 27.25 45.42
CA GLY A 726 41.20 27.23 44.43
C GLY A 726 40.73 25.93 43.71
N GLY A 727 39.42 25.69 43.73
CA GLY A 727 38.66 24.89 42.75
C GLY A 727 37.17 25.26 42.87
N GLY A 728 36.42 25.64 41.85
CA GLY A 728 36.36 25.08 40.50
C GLY A 728 35.42 23.88 40.53
N ALA A 729 34.26 23.96 39.87
CA ALA A 729 33.49 22.76 39.52
C ALA A 729 34.46 21.75 38.86
N PRO A 730 34.36 20.43 39.12
CA PRO A 730 35.39 19.50 38.70
C PRO A 730 35.51 19.54 37.18
N VAL A 731 36.63 20.08 36.72
CA VAL A 731 37.23 19.71 35.44
C VAL A 731 37.43 18.21 35.52
N ALA A 732 37.00 17.45 34.50
CA ALA A 732 37.24 16.02 34.46
C ALA A 732 38.71 15.78 34.78
N ASP A 733 38.98 15.06 35.87
CA ASP A 733 40.34 14.71 36.24
C ASP A 733 40.91 13.91 35.06
N ARG A 734 41.98 14.44 34.45
CA ARG A 734 42.63 13.81 33.30
C ARG A 734 43.05 12.38 33.63
N GLU A 735 43.34 12.09 34.90
CA GLU A 735 43.66 10.75 35.40
C GLU A 735 42.43 9.83 35.39
N GLY A 736 41.25 10.32 35.83
CA GLY A 736 39.98 9.61 35.74
C GLY A 736 39.54 9.34 34.30
N VAL A 737 39.64 10.34 33.41
CA VAL A 737 39.34 10.16 31.98
C VAL A 737 40.32 9.18 31.31
N ALA A 738 41.60 9.24 31.67
CA ALA A 738 42.61 8.28 31.19
C ALA A 738 42.32 6.86 31.67
N ALA A 739 41.82 6.67 32.90
CA ALA A 739 41.40 5.38 33.40
C ALA A 739 40.20 4.81 32.63
N PHE A 740 39.22 5.64 32.28
CA PHE A 740 38.09 5.23 31.42
C PHE A 740 38.55 4.84 30.00
N VAL A 741 39.40 5.64 29.36
CA VAL A 741 39.92 5.32 28.03
C VAL A 741 40.73 4.02 28.08
N THR A 742 41.56 3.83 29.11
CA THR A 742 42.33 2.60 29.33
C THR A 742 41.40 1.39 29.46
N ARG A 743 40.31 1.52 30.21
CA ARG A 743 39.26 0.49 30.31
C ARG A 743 38.68 0.09 28.95
N LEU A 744 38.44 1.05 28.04
CA LEU A 744 37.97 0.73 26.68
C LEU A 744 39.04 -0.05 25.89
N TYR A 745 40.30 0.35 25.96
CA TYR A 745 41.40 -0.38 25.31
C TYR A 745 41.56 -1.80 25.86
N GLU A 746 41.50 -1.97 27.17
CA GLU A 746 41.72 -3.28 27.81
C GLU A 746 40.53 -4.23 27.63
N ASN A 747 39.29 -3.74 27.78
CA ASN A 747 38.14 -4.62 27.68
C ASN A 747 37.70 -4.85 26.23
N ILE A 748 37.66 -3.79 25.40
CA ILE A 748 37.19 -3.90 24.00
C ILE A 748 38.34 -4.38 23.10
N LEU A 749 39.52 -3.76 23.17
CA LEU A 749 40.64 -4.08 22.27
C LEU A 749 41.64 -5.10 22.84
N GLN A 750 41.53 -5.46 24.12
CA GLN A 750 42.41 -6.43 24.80
C GLN A 750 43.90 -6.08 24.74
N ARG A 751 44.22 -4.79 24.83
CA ARG A 751 45.60 -4.31 24.91
C ARG A 751 45.71 -3.05 25.74
N THR A 752 46.92 -2.75 26.20
CA THR A 752 47.25 -1.45 26.79
C THR A 752 47.32 -0.38 25.69
N PRO A 753 46.77 0.83 25.91
CA PRO A 753 46.92 1.92 24.95
C PRO A 753 48.37 2.40 24.86
N ASP A 754 48.77 2.83 23.66
CA ASP A 754 49.98 3.66 23.53
C ASP A 754 49.70 5.10 23.98
N ASN A 755 50.77 5.82 24.33
CA ASN A 755 50.66 7.17 24.88
C ASN A 755 49.98 8.17 23.93
N ALA A 756 50.08 7.98 22.60
CA ALA A 756 49.48 8.90 21.64
C ALA A 756 47.97 8.66 21.53
N GLY A 757 47.55 7.39 21.42
CA GLY A 757 46.14 6.99 21.39
C GLY A 757 45.40 7.33 22.69
N LEU A 758 46.02 7.08 23.85
CA LEU A 758 45.45 7.43 25.15
C LEU A 758 45.20 8.94 25.26
N ASN A 759 46.22 9.76 24.98
CA ASN A 759 46.10 11.22 25.09
C ASN A 759 45.07 11.80 24.11
N ALA A 760 45.00 11.28 22.88
CA ALA A 760 44.02 11.75 21.89
C ALA A 760 42.56 11.57 22.35
N TRP A 761 42.22 10.39 22.89
CA TRP A 761 40.87 10.13 23.40
C TRP A 761 40.58 10.83 24.72
N VAL A 762 41.58 10.97 25.59
CA VAL A 762 41.46 11.74 26.84
C VAL A 762 41.15 13.20 26.53
N ASP A 763 41.84 13.81 25.56
CA ASP A 763 41.60 15.20 25.19
C ASP A 763 40.20 15.38 24.55
N VAL A 764 39.70 14.41 23.78
CA VAL A 764 38.34 14.39 23.22
C VAL A 764 37.25 14.37 24.30
N LEU A 765 37.40 13.51 25.31
CA LEU A 765 36.43 13.38 26.40
C LEU A 765 36.53 14.54 27.41
N SER A 766 37.75 14.98 27.74
CA SER A 766 37.99 16.05 28.72
C SER A 766 37.59 17.43 28.21
N SER A 767 37.62 17.64 26.89
CA SER A 767 37.10 18.86 26.25
C SER A 767 35.59 18.88 26.09
N GLY A 768 34.90 17.76 26.38
CA GLY A 768 33.46 17.61 26.14
C GLY A 768 33.07 17.55 24.66
N LYS A 769 34.06 17.37 23.76
CA LYS A 769 33.82 17.28 22.31
C LYS A 769 32.97 16.07 21.94
N GLU A 770 33.16 14.96 22.66
CA GLU A 770 32.38 13.74 22.50
C GLU A 770 32.00 13.17 23.86
N SER A 771 31.03 12.24 23.84
CA SER A 771 30.54 11.54 25.03
C SER A 771 31.18 10.17 25.22
N GLY A 772 31.07 9.61 26.43
CA GLY A 772 31.56 8.27 26.74
C GLY A 772 30.96 7.18 25.83
N ALA A 773 29.66 7.24 25.54
CA ALA A 773 28.98 6.33 24.63
C ALA A 773 29.48 6.48 23.19
N LYS A 774 29.70 7.71 22.70
CA LYS A 774 30.19 7.93 21.32
C LYS A 774 31.63 7.50 21.13
N VAL A 775 32.49 7.77 22.11
CA VAL A 775 33.88 7.26 22.10
C VAL A 775 33.87 5.74 22.17
N ALA A 776 33.11 5.14 23.08
CA ALA A 776 33.03 3.69 23.19
C ALA A 776 32.45 3.02 21.92
N GLN A 777 31.50 3.66 21.24
CA GLN A 777 30.99 3.22 19.94
C GLN A 777 32.12 3.18 18.92
N GLY A 778 33.01 4.19 18.89
CA GLY A 778 34.19 4.20 18.02
C GLY A 778 35.15 3.02 18.25
N PHE A 779 35.28 2.55 19.49
CA PHE A 779 36.08 1.35 19.80
C PHE A 779 35.39 0.08 19.30
N VAL A 780 34.08 -0.05 19.52
CA VAL A 780 33.28 -1.20 19.07
C VAL A 780 33.14 -1.23 17.53
N ASP A 781 33.13 -0.07 16.88
CA ASP A 781 33.05 0.05 15.43
C ASP A 781 34.40 -0.03 14.72
N SER A 782 35.50 -0.03 15.48
CA SER A 782 36.85 -0.05 14.92
C SER A 782 37.11 -1.32 14.08
N THR A 783 37.91 -1.15 13.02
CA THR A 783 38.37 -2.28 12.20
C THR A 783 39.09 -3.32 13.05
N GLU A 784 39.87 -2.87 14.05
CA GLU A 784 40.55 -3.73 15.01
C GLU A 784 39.57 -4.65 15.75
N PHE A 785 38.50 -4.10 16.33
CA PHE A 785 37.50 -4.89 17.04
C PHE A 785 36.69 -5.81 16.11
N LYS A 786 36.22 -5.29 14.97
CA LYS A 786 35.42 -6.05 13.99
C LYS A 786 36.20 -7.21 13.36
N SER A 787 37.52 -7.08 13.18
CA SER A 787 38.36 -8.11 12.57
C SER A 787 38.53 -9.39 13.41
N ARG A 788 38.12 -9.37 14.68
CA ARG A 788 38.31 -10.48 15.63
C ARG A 788 37.34 -11.65 15.43
N ASN A 789 36.33 -11.50 14.56
CA ASN A 789 35.34 -12.52 14.22
C ASN A 789 34.72 -13.25 15.44
N MET A 790 34.45 -12.48 16.49
CA MET A 790 33.93 -13.02 17.76
C MET A 790 32.44 -13.39 17.66
N SER A 791 32.04 -14.37 18.45
CA SER A 791 30.63 -14.76 18.62
C SER A 791 29.81 -13.66 19.31
N ASP A 792 28.49 -13.72 19.15
CA ASP A 792 27.56 -12.80 19.80
C ASP A 792 27.63 -12.89 21.33
N GLU A 793 27.81 -14.10 21.85
CA GLU A 793 28.00 -14.35 23.28
C GLU A 793 29.27 -13.66 23.80
N GLU A 794 30.40 -13.79 23.10
CA GLU A 794 31.65 -13.11 23.47
C GLU A 794 31.52 -11.58 23.41
N TYR A 795 30.82 -11.08 22.40
CA TYR A 795 30.52 -9.65 22.27
C TYR A 795 29.75 -9.12 23.49
N ILE A 796 28.67 -9.80 23.89
CA ILE A 796 27.85 -9.40 25.05
C ILE A 796 28.67 -9.45 26.34
N LYS A 797 29.51 -10.46 26.53
CA LYS A 797 30.40 -10.55 27.71
C LYS A 797 31.35 -9.37 27.80
N ILE A 798 31.89 -8.89 26.67
CA ILE A 798 32.71 -7.68 26.61
C ILE A 798 31.87 -6.45 27.00
N MET A 799 30.60 -6.37 26.57
CA MET A 799 29.71 -5.26 26.94
C MET A 799 29.46 -5.22 28.46
N TYR A 800 29.19 -6.37 29.11
CA TYR A 800 29.01 -6.43 30.57
C TYR A 800 30.22 -5.89 31.35
N ARG A 801 31.42 -6.40 31.03
CA ARG A 801 32.65 -5.97 31.69
C ARG A 801 32.92 -4.48 31.46
N THR A 802 32.66 -3.99 30.24
CA THR A 802 32.98 -2.62 29.84
C THR A 802 31.98 -1.60 30.39
N PHE A 803 30.68 -1.85 30.27
CA PHE A 803 29.65 -0.86 30.55
C PHE A 803 28.97 -1.01 31.90
N LEU A 804 29.05 -2.20 32.53
CA LEU A 804 28.46 -2.46 33.86
C LEU A 804 29.51 -2.73 34.94
N GLY A 805 30.78 -2.97 34.56
CA GLY A 805 31.87 -3.18 35.53
C GLY A 805 31.77 -4.47 36.32
N ARG A 806 31.02 -5.44 35.80
CA ARG A 806 30.82 -6.76 36.41
C ARG A 806 30.82 -7.85 35.34
N GLU A 807 30.96 -9.09 35.78
CA GLU A 807 30.66 -10.24 34.92
C GLU A 807 29.16 -10.32 34.62
N TYR A 808 28.84 -10.91 33.47
CA TYR A 808 27.48 -11.19 33.06
C TYR A 808 26.80 -12.16 34.03
N ASP A 809 25.49 -12.00 34.20
CA ASP A 809 24.63 -13.03 34.73
C ASP A 809 23.95 -13.81 33.59
N GLN A 810 23.65 -15.08 33.83
CA GLN A 810 23.15 -15.96 32.78
C GLN A 810 21.78 -15.51 32.24
N GLY A 811 20.93 -14.92 33.08
CA GLY A 811 19.62 -14.42 32.69
C GLY A 811 19.72 -13.24 31.72
N GLY A 812 20.55 -12.26 32.05
CA GLY A 812 20.82 -11.10 31.21
C GLY A 812 21.58 -11.45 29.92
N LEU A 813 22.50 -12.43 29.95
CA LEU A 813 23.13 -12.94 28.72
C LEU A 813 22.08 -13.57 27.79
N ASN A 814 21.20 -14.41 28.32
CA ASN A 814 20.13 -15.03 27.54
C ASN A 814 19.16 -13.99 26.96
N ALA A 815 18.85 -12.93 27.71
CA ALA A 815 18.00 -11.85 27.24
C ALA A 815 18.63 -11.10 26.04
N TRP A 816 19.91 -10.73 26.13
CA TRP A 816 20.60 -10.06 25.02
C TRP A 816 20.84 -10.97 23.81
N MET A 817 21.07 -12.27 24.02
CA MET A 817 21.09 -13.24 22.93
C MET A 817 19.74 -13.31 22.23
N SER A 818 18.64 -13.31 22.98
CA SER A 818 17.28 -13.30 22.41
C SER A 818 16.99 -12.03 21.60
N VAL A 819 17.60 -10.89 21.95
CA VAL A 819 17.50 -9.64 21.17
C VAL A 819 18.18 -9.83 19.81
N LEU A 820 19.38 -10.40 19.76
CA LEU A 820 20.08 -10.69 18.50
C LEU A 820 19.34 -11.74 17.66
N ASP A 821 18.82 -12.79 18.29
CA ASP A 821 17.99 -13.82 17.63
C ASP A 821 16.67 -13.25 17.09
N SER A 822 16.24 -12.08 17.56
CA SER A 822 15.06 -11.39 17.03
C SER A 822 15.34 -10.56 15.77
N GLY A 823 16.59 -10.53 15.30
CA GLY A 823 17.04 -9.83 14.09
C GLY A 823 17.69 -8.47 14.32
N LEU A 824 17.66 -7.96 15.56
CA LEU A 824 18.32 -6.72 15.96
C LEU A 824 19.85 -6.84 15.92
N SER A 825 20.54 -5.74 15.70
CA SER A 825 22.00 -5.75 15.53
C SER A 825 22.77 -5.73 16.85
N ARG A 826 24.07 -6.03 16.77
CA ARG A 826 25.01 -5.79 17.89
C ARG A 826 25.02 -4.33 18.35
N MET A 827 24.73 -3.37 17.46
CA MET A 827 24.66 -1.96 17.83
C MET A 827 23.43 -1.66 18.69
N HIS A 828 22.31 -2.36 18.47
CA HIS A 828 21.15 -2.27 19.36
C HIS A 828 21.48 -2.79 20.76
N VAL A 829 22.19 -3.91 20.86
CA VAL A 829 22.69 -4.45 22.13
C VAL A 829 23.64 -3.44 22.81
N PHE A 830 24.62 -2.91 22.06
CA PHE A 830 25.53 -1.88 22.56
C PHE A 830 24.79 -0.68 23.15
N LYS A 831 23.77 -0.17 22.45
CA LYS A 831 22.94 0.93 22.94
C LYS A 831 22.32 0.60 24.30
N GLY A 832 21.76 -0.60 24.46
CA GLY A 832 21.20 -1.04 25.74
C GLY A 832 22.19 -0.95 26.91
N PHE A 833 23.46 -1.29 26.68
CA PHE A 833 24.52 -1.17 27.69
C PHE A 833 25.01 0.28 27.88
N ALA A 834 25.30 0.97 26.77
CA ALA A 834 25.78 2.35 26.74
C ALA A 834 24.73 3.37 27.21
N GLU A 835 23.47 2.95 27.33
CA GLU A 835 22.36 3.75 27.85
C GLU A 835 21.79 3.27 29.18
N SER A 836 22.45 2.30 29.81
CA SER A 836 22.08 1.83 31.13
C SER A 836 22.38 2.84 32.26
N ASN A 837 21.61 2.74 33.34
CA ASN A 837 21.88 3.50 34.58
C ASN A 837 23.23 3.10 35.21
N GLU A 838 23.62 1.83 35.10
CA GLU A 838 24.91 1.33 35.56
C GLU A 838 26.08 2.01 34.81
N PHE A 839 25.97 2.15 33.48
CA PHE A 839 26.99 2.87 32.71
C PHE A 839 26.98 4.38 33.01
N THR A 840 25.82 4.96 33.31
CA THR A 840 25.74 6.34 33.81
C THR A 840 26.54 6.52 35.10
N GLY A 841 26.47 5.54 36.02
CA GLY A 841 27.28 5.50 37.23
C GLY A 841 28.78 5.43 36.94
N ILE A 842 29.19 4.54 36.04
CA ILE A 842 30.59 4.40 35.61
C ILE A 842 31.13 5.67 34.98
N CYS A 843 30.39 6.29 34.05
CA CYS A 843 30.80 7.56 33.45
C CYS A 843 30.94 8.68 34.51
N SER A 844 30.05 8.70 35.50
CA SER A 844 30.11 9.68 36.60
C SER A 844 31.33 9.49 37.50
N GLU A 845 31.72 8.24 37.78
CA GLU A 845 32.94 7.90 38.53
C GLU A 845 34.20 8.45 37.85
N TYR A 846 34.24 8.42 36.51
CA TYR A 846 35.36 8.93 35.72
C TYR A 846 35.21 10.41 35.30
N GLY A 847 34.17 11.11 35.74
CA GLY A 847 33.94 12.53 35.41
C GLY A 847 33.59 12.79 33.94
N ILE A 848 32.93 11.84 33.26
CA ILE A 848 32.62 11.87 31.83
C ILE A 848 31.10 11.98 31.60
N VAL A 849 30.69 12.73 30.59
CA VAL A 849 29.29 12.74 30.12
C VAL A 849 28.99 11.45 29.35
N ARG A 850 28.00 10.66 29.80
CA ARG A 850 27.60 9.39 29.17
C ARG A 850 27.27 9.54 27.68
N GLY A 851 26.38 10.47 27.34
CA GLY A 851 25.81 10.62 25.97
C GLY A 851 25.04 9.38 25.51
N ASN A 852 24.67 9.29 24.23
CA ASN A 852 23.81 8.22 23.69
C ASN A 852 24.46 7.51 22.50
N ALA A 853 24.02 6.29 22.22
CA ALA A 853 24.46 5.52 21.06
C ALA A 853 23.46 5.66 19.90
N VAL A 854 23.97 5.90 18.69
CA VAL A 854 23.15 6.13 17.50
C VAL A 854 22.89 4.83 16.77
N LEU A 855 21.62 4.54 16.49
CA LEU A 855 21.22 3.39 15.65
C LEU A 855 21.01 3.87 14.21
N THR A 856 21.77 3.31 13.28
CA THR A 856 21.76 3.73 11.87
C THR A 856 21.10 2.72 10.94
N GLU A 857 20.96 1.46 11.36
CA GLU A 857 20.33 0.43 10.55
C GLU A 857 18.81 0.44 10.75
N PRO A 858 17.98 0.41 9.68
CA PRO A 858 16.52 0.41 9.80
C PRO A 858 15.96 -0.67 10.73
N ARG A 859 16.58 -1.85 10.76
CA ARG A 859 16.18 -2.94 11.65
C ARG A 859 16.36 -2.64 13.14
N ASP A 860 17.14 -1.63 13.51
CA ASP A 860 17.34 -1.27 14.91
C ASP A 860 16.42 -0.13 15.38
N GLN A 861 15.76 0.55 14.45
CA GLN A 861 14.94 1.75 14.73
C GLN A 861 13.59 1.43 15.37
N ASN A 862 13.05 0.24 15.11
CA ASN A 862 11.81 -0.23 15.74
C ASN A 862 11.87 -1.76 15.91
N GLU A 863 12.07 -2.19 17.17
CA GLU A 863 12.18 -3.60 17.54
C GLU A 863 10.96 -4.43 17.11
N ASN A 864 9.76 -3.86 17.21
CA ASN A 864 8.53 -4.60 16.90
C ASN A 864 8.35 -4.80 15.39
N VAL A 865 8.72 -3.81 14.57
CA VAL A 865 8.74 -3.94 13.11
C VAL A 865 9.75 -5.02 12.69
N THR A 866 10.94 -5.02 13.28
CA THR A 866 11.98 -6.03 13.00
C THR A 866 11.51 -7.43 13.35
N LYS A 867 10.93 -7.61 14.53
CA LYS A 867 10.33 -8.88 14.95
C LYS A 867 9.23 -9.33 13.99
N PHE A 868 8.37 -8.42 13.55
CA PHE A 868 7.31 -8.71 12.59
C PHE A 868 7.87 -9.18 11.25
N ILE A 869 8.88 -8.50 10.69
CA ILE A 869 9.49 -8.91 9.42
C ILE A 869 10.24 -10.24 9.56
N VAL A 870 11.04 -10.42 10.62
CA VAL A 870 11.73 -11.69 10.90
C VAL A 870 10.73 -12.84 11.02
N ARG A 871 9.60 -12.59 11.69
CA ARG A 871 8.50 -13.56 11.79
C ARG A 871 7.95 -13.93 10.41
N ASN A 872 7.76 -12.97 9.51
CA ASN A 872 7.35 -13.25 8.13
C ASN A 872 8.39 -14.08 7.37
N TYR A 873 9.69 -13.78 7.48
CA TYR A 873 10.75 -14.60 6.89
C TYR A 873 10.72 -16.05 7.40
N ARG A 874 10.60 -16.24 8.72
CA ARG A 874 10.61 -17.57 9.34
C ARG A 874 9.35 -18.36 9.01
N LEU A 875 8.18 -17.77 9.19
CA LEU A 875 6.91 -18.48 9.04
C LEU A 875 6.53 -18.65 7.56
N CYS A 876 6.73 -17.62 6.74
CA CYS A 876 6.36 -17.68 5.34
C CYS A 876 7.47 -18.35 4.52
N LEU A 877 8.72 -17.89 4.62
CA LEU A 877 9.80 -18.35 3.76
C LEU A 877 10.55 -19.56 4.34
N GLY A 878 10.54 -19.75 5.65
CA GLY A 878 11.20 -20.90 6.30
C GLY A 878 12.70 -20.75 6.41
N ARG A 879 13.20 -19.50 6.45
CA ARG A 879 14.62 -19.16 6.55
C ARG A 879 14.82 -17.89 7.35
N GLU A 880 16.04 -17.69 7.82
CA GLU A 880 16.47 -16.42 8.40
C GLU A 880 16.61 -15.35 7.32
N PRO A 881 16.27 -14.08 7.61
CA PRO A 881 16.55 -12.99 6.70
C PRO A 881 18.05 -12.71 6.61
N ASP A 882 18.51 -12.31 5.43
CA ASP A 882 19.79 -11.62 5.33
C ASP A 882 19.65 -10.17 5.82
N VAL A 883 20.77 -9.58 6.26
CA VAL A 883 20.79 -8.24 6.86
C VAL A 883 20.25 -7.17 5.89
N ASN A 884 20.54 -7.28 4.59
CA ASN A 884 20.11 -6.30 3.60
C ASN A 884 18.60 -6.40 3.36
N GLY A 885 18.07 -7.62 3.22
CA GLY A 885 16.64 -7.88 3.10
C GLY A 885 15.85 -7.41 4.31
N LEU A 886 16.33 -7.69 5.53
CA LEU A 886 15.68 -7.24 6.76
C LEU A 886 15.65 -5.72 6.84
N ASN A 887 16.77 -5.05 6.59
CA ASN A 887 16.84 -3.58 6.58
C ASN A 887 15.96 -2.96 5.49
N ALA A 888 15.88 -3.57 4.31
CA ALA A 888 15.03 -3.07 3.23
C ALA A 888 13.54 -3.10 3.61
N TRP A 889 13.05 -4.21 4.17
CA TRP A 889 11.65 -4.33 4.59
C TRP A 889 11.32 -3.46 5.79
N CYS A 890 12.19 -3.39 6.81
CA CYS A 890 11.99 -2.49 7.94
C CYS A 890 11.94 -1.03 7.48
N SER A 891 12.85 -0.62 6.59
CA SER A 891 12.86 0.72 6.01
C SER A 891 11.56 1.06 5.29
N GLN A 892 11.03 0.15 4.45
CA GLN A 892 9.77 0.40 3.73
C GLN A 892 8.57 0.59 4.66
N ILE A 893 8.51 -0.15 5.77
CA ILE A 893 7.46 0.03 6.78
C ILE A 893 7.63 1.35 7.53
N LEU A 894 8.84 1.63 8.02
CA LEU A 894 9.13 2.83 8.82
C LEU A 894 8.95 4.13 8.01
N THR A 895 9.20 4.09 6.70
CA THR A 895 9.02 5.24 5.80
C THR A 895 7.62 5.35 5.22
N GLY A 896 6.71 4.42 5.52
CA GLY A 896 5.35 4.40 4.99
C GLY A 896 5.24 4.03 3.51
N VAL A 897 6.34 3.60 2.86
CA VAL A 897 6.32 3.08 1.48
C VAL A 897 5.45 1.84 1.37
N ASN A 898 5.49 0.98 2.39
CA ASN A 898 4.59 -0.17 2.53
C ASN A 898 3.99 -0.18 3.93
N THR A 899 2.68 -0.42 4.02
CA THR A 899 2.02 -0.79 5.28
C THR A 899 2.48 -2.18 5.74
N ALA A 900 2.25 -2.51 7.02
CA ALA A 900 2.52 -3.86 7.53
C ALA A 900 1.73 -4.94 6.74
N LYS A 901 0.51 -4.61 6.29
CA LYS A 901 -0.31 -5.44 5.39
C LYS A 901 0.39 -5.69 4.06
N GLN A 902 0.87 -4.63 3.38
CA GLN A 902 1.54 -4.76 2.09
C GLN A 902 2.86 -5.55 2.20
N ALA A 903 3.61 -5.35 3.30
CA ALA A 903 4.80 -6.14 3.57
C ALA A 903 4.45 -7.63 3.74
N ALA A 904 3.50 -7.97 4.61
CA ALA A 904 3.04 -9.35 4.81
C ALA A 904 2.50 -9.98 3.52
N TYR A 905 1.79 -9.22 2.70
CA TYR A 905 1.29 -9.67 1.40
C TYR A 905 2.44 -10.11 0.49
N GLY A 906 3.54 -9.34 0.47
CA GLY A 906 4.76 -9.67 -0.28
C GLY A 906 5.39 -11.00 0.13
N PHE A 907 5.25 -11.42 1.40
CA PHE A 907 5.73 -12.72 1.87
C PHE A 907 4.71 -13.83 1.58
N VAL A 908 3.45 -13.65 1.98
CA VAL A 908 2.40 -14.66 1.92
C VAL A 908 2.01 -15.02 0.48
N PHE A 909 2.10 -14.09 -0.45
CA PHE A 909 1.78 -14.35 -1.87
C PHE A 909 3.00 -14.49 -2.77
N SER A 910 4.21 -14.57 -2.18
CA SER A 910 5.45 -14.87 -2.89
C SER A 910 5.41 -16.25 -3.55
N ASN A 911 6.16 -16.42 -4.64
CA ASN A 911 6.34 -17.72 -5.28
C ASN A 911 6.97 -18.76 -4.32
N GLU A 912 7.84 -18.30 -3.41
CA GLU A 912 8.48 -19.13 -2.39
C GLU A 912 7.46 -19.68 -1.39
N PHE A 913 6.53 -18.85 -0.89
CA PHE A 913 5.45 -19.31 -0.02
C PHE A 913 4.45 -20.22 -0.73
N LYS A 914 4.02 -19.83 -1.95
CA LYS A 914 3.10 -20.64 -2.78
C LYS A 914 3.68 -22.03 -3.07
N GLY A 915 4.99 -22.11 -3.33
CA GLY A 915 5.70 -23.36 -3.57
C GLY A 915 5.72 -24.34 -2.38
N LYS A 916 5.32 -23.91 -1.17
CA LYS A 916 5.19 -24.79 0.00
C LYS A 916 3.95 -25.68 -0.01
N ASN A 917 2.97 -25.39 -0.88
CA ASN A 917 1.73 -26.16 -1.00
C ASN A 917 1.05 -26.46 0.35
N LEU A 918 1.00 -25.46 1.25
CA LEU A 918 0.38 -25.62 2.57
C LEU A 918 -1.07 -26.05 2.44
N SER A 919 -1.55 -26.86 3.39
CA SER A 919 -2.99 -27.11 3.56
C SER A 919 -3.71 -25.81 3.97
N ASP A 920 -5.02 -25.76 3.82
CA ASP A 920 -5.80 -24.59 4.26
C ASP A 920 -5.70 -24.38 5.78
N GLU A 921 -5.62 -25.45 6.56
CA GLU A 921 -5.41 -25.38 8.00
C GLU A 921 -4.04 -24.78 8.33
N ASP A 922 -2.97 -25.28 7.70
CA ASP A 922 -1.61 -24.78 7.92
C ASP A 922 -1.47 -23.33 7.45
N TYR A 923 -2.18 -22.96 6.37
CA TYR A 923 -2.25 -21.59 5.89
C TYR A 923 -2.86 -20.65 6.95
N VAL A 924 -4.06 -20.98 7.45
CA VAL A 924 -4.74 -20.17 8.48
C VAL A 924 -3.93 -20.09 9.77
N ARG A 925 -3.35 -21.21 10.23
CA ARG A 925 -2.45 -21.23 11.40
C ARG A 925 -1.23 -20.35 11.18
N THR A 926 -0.68 -20.32 9.97
CA THR A 926 0.43 -19.44 9.62
C THR A 926 0.02 -17.98 9.70
N LEU A 927 -1.17 -17.61 9.23
CA LEU A 927 -1.67 -16.24 9.32
C LEU A 927 -1.90 -15.78 10.77
N TYR A 928 -2.45 -16.63 11.65
CA TYR A 928 -2.55 -16.32 13.08
C TYR A 928 -1.20 -15.98 13.70
N ARG A 929 -0.16 -16.78 13.38
CA ARG A 929 1.18 -16.51 13.89
C ARG A 929 1.77 -15.24 13.29
N VAL A 930 1.62 -15.03 11.97
CA VAL A 930 2.13 -13.84 11.28
C VAL A 930 1.51 -12.56 11.84
N PHE A 931 0.19 -12.48 11.88
CA PHE A 931 -0.55 -11.26 12.22
C PHE A 931 -0.73 -11.06 13.73
N MET A 932 -0.96 -12.14 14.50
CA MET A 932 -1.37 -12.04 15.92
C MET A 932 -0.32 -12.51 16.92
N ASP A 933 0.85 -12.99 16.44
CA ASP A 933 1.91 -13.59 17.28
C ASP A 933 1.43 -14.72 18.21
N ARG A 934 0.41 -15.47 17.81
CA ARG A 934 -0.16 -16.54 18.64
C ARG A 934 -0.66 -17.70 17.80
N GLU A 935 -0.88 -18.83 18.45
CA GLU A 935 -1.60 -19.94 17.85
C GLU A 935 -3.07 -19.60 17.65
N ALA A 936 -3.65 -20.18 16.60
CA ALA A 936 -5.09 -20.13 16.37
C ALA A 936 -5.84 -20.83 17.52
N ASP A 937 -6.85 -20.17 18.07
CA ASP A 937 -7.81 -20.85 18.92
C ASP A 937 -8.76 -21.72 18.05
N ASN A 938 -9.36 -22.74 18.66
CA ASN A 938 -10.15 -23.73 17.93
C ASN A 938 -11.37 -23.11 17.22
N ALA A 939 -11.97 -22.05 17.79
CA ALA A 939 -13.15 -21.43 17.21
C ALA A 939 -12.77 -20.53 16.02
N GLY A 940 -11.75 -19.71 16.18
CA GLY A 940 -11.22 -18.84 15.14
C GLY A 940 -10.61 -19.62 13.96
N LEU A 941 -9.92 -20.74 14.24
CA LEU A 941 -9.41 -21.62 13.19
C LEU A 941 -10.55 -22.22 12.36
N GLU A 942 -11.56 -22.78 13.03
CA GLU A 942 -12.68 -23.42 12.35
C GLU A 942 -13.53 -22.41 11.57
N SER A 943 -13.63 -21.17 12.04
CA SER A 943 -14.30 -20.07 11.32
C SER A 943 -13.61 -19.78 9.98
N TRP A 944 -12.28 -19.61 9.97
CA TRP A 944 -11.55 -19.33 8.74
C TRP A 944 -11.43 -20.54 7.82
N LEU A 945 -11.34 -21.75 8.37
CA LEU A 945 -11.41 -22.98 7.59
C LEU A 945 -12.78 -23.14 6.91
N LYS A 946 -13.86 -22.73 7.58
CA LYS A 946 -15.19 -22.71 7.00
C LYS A 946 -15.24 -21.75 5.80
N VAL A 947 -14.70 -20.54 5.94
CA VAL A 947 -14.59 -19.55 4.84
C VAL A 947 -13.88 -20.15 3.61
N LEU A 948 -12.75 -20.85 3.80
CA LEU A 948 -12.04 -21.53 2.70
C LEU A 948 -12.84 -22.69 2.09
N ARG A 949 -13.50 -23.51 2.93
CA ARG A 949 -14.38 -24.61 2.45
C ARG A 949 -15.60 -24.09 1.69
N GLU A 950 -16.01 -22.86 1.95
CA GLU A 950 -17.12 -22.18 1.26
C GLU A 950 -16.69 -21.54 -0.08
N GLY A 951 -15.41 -21.69 -0.46
CA GLY A 951 -14.89 -21.31 -1.78
C GLY A 951 -14.18 -19.96 -1.81
N GLU A 952 -14.07 -19.27 -0.68
CA GLU A 952 -13.32 -18.01 -0.61
C GLU A 952 -11.82 -18.22 -0.84
N SER A 953 -11.19 -17.21 -1.42
CA SER A 953 -9.77 -17.28 -1.73
C SER A 953 -8.92 -17.18 -0.47
N ARG A 954 -7.70 -17.73 -0.53
CA ARG A 954 -6.69 -17.47 0.51
C ARG A 954 -6.37 -15.98 0.65
N GLU A 955 -6.51 -15.21 -0.42
CA GLU A 955 -6.37 -13.75 -0.39
C GLU A 955 -7.49 -13.07 0.40
N HIS A 956 -8.73 -13.54 0.28
CA HIS A 956 -9.84 -13.09 1.12
C HIS A 956 -9.54 -13.34 2.60
N VAL A 957 -9.11 -14.55 2.95
CA VAL A 957 -8.75 -14.89 4.33
C VAL A 957 -7.59 -14.03 4.82
N PHE A 958 -6.54 -13.86 4.02
CA PHE A 958 -5.43 -12.96 4.34
C PHE A 958 -5.91 -11.54 4.66
N ASN A 959 -6.78 -10.97 3.82
CA ASN A 959 -7.33 -9.63 4.05
C ASN A 959 -8.16 -9.60 5.34
N GLY A 960 -8.91 -10.67 5.63
CA GLY A 960 -9.62 -10.81 6.90
C GLY A 960 -8.72 -10.72 8.15
N PHE A 961 -7.50 -11.26 8.12
CA PHE A 961 -6.51 -11.06 9.18
C PHE A 961 -5.89 -9.66 9.14
N ALA A 962 -5.47 -9.22 7.95
CA ALA A 962 -4.72 -7.99 7.76
C ALA A 962 -5.56 -6.71 7.99
N ASP A 963 -6.88 -6.80 7.83
CA ASP A 963 -7.81 -5.69 8.04
C ASP A 963 -8.55 -5.79 9.37
N SER A 964 -8.23 -6.81 10.18
CA SER A 964 -8.86 -7.02 11.48
C SER A 964 -8.51 -5.91 12.49
N PRO A 965 -9.44 -5.57 13.41
CA PRO A 965 -9.16 -4.64 14.49
C PRO A 965 -7.98 -5.07 15.37
N GLU A 966 -7.84 -6.37 15.65
CA GLU A 966 -6.73 -6.91 16.48
C GLU A 966 -5.38 -6.64 15.82
N PHE A 967 -5.24 -6.86 14.50
CA PHE A 967 -3.98 -6.55 13.82
C PHE A 967 -3.73 -5.04 13.72
N ARG A 968 -4.78 -4.23 13.55
CA ARG A 968 -4.66 -2.77 13.59
C ARG A 968 -4.14 -2.29 14.95
N GLU A 969 -4.65 -2.82 16.06
CA GLU A 969 -4.16 -2.52 17.41
C GLU A 969 -2.70 -2.95 17.60
N ILE A 970 -2.30 -4.09 17.06
CA ILE A 970 -0.91 -4.55 17.06
C ILE A 970 -0.01 -3.57 16.30
N CYS A 971 -0.39 -3.16 15.07
CA CYS A 971 0.35 -2.16 14.28
C CYS A 971 0.45 -0.82 15.02
N GLN A 972 -0.64 -0.36 15.63
CA GLN A 972 -0.64 0.86 16.46
C GLN A 972 0.30 0.73 17.67
N SER A 973 0.34 -0.44 18.32
CA SER A 973 1.28 -0.70 19.43
C SER A 973 2.74 -0.68 18.99
N TYR A 974 2.99 -0.91 17.69
CA TYR A 974 4.31 -0.79 17.09
C TYR A 974 4.63 0.64 16.65
N GLY A 975 3.66 1.57 16.73
CA GLY A 975 3.83 2.96 16.29
C GLY A 975 3.82 3.12 14.77
N ILE A 976 3.16 2.23 14.04
CA ILE A 976 3.01 2.28 12.57
C ILE A 976 1.53 2.28 12.18
N LEU A 977 1.22 2.91 11.04
CA LEU A 977 -0.14 3.08 10.51
C LEU A 977 -0.73 1.79 9.94
#